data_AF-A0A962PRM5-F1
#
_entry.id   AF-A0A962PRM5-F1
#
_cell.length_a   1.000
_cell.length_b   1.000
_cell.length_c   1.000
_cell.angle_alpha   90.00
_cell.angle_beta   90.00
_cell.angle_gamma   90.00
#
_symmetry.space_group_name_H-M   'P 1'
#
loop_
_entity.id
_entity.type
_entity.pdbx_description
1 polymer ?
#
loop_
_entity_poly.entity_id
_entity_poly.type
_entity_poly.pdbx_seq_one_letter_code
_entity_poly.pdbx_strand_id
1 'polypeptide(L)'
;MRQTVAIVISLFLVFLVGLWGQYVMAPDRFAHEFLTAAYETVMLFALGGDWTLERDLPWQLELARMLAPVVSVAGILIVLTRGAWVGISNLIIRFWQEHVVVVGLSDKGWQFATSCGLANRTVIIERNPDHPLIERARSHGLAVIVGDMLEEDTMVAANLKQARHFVTFCGDDGTSVELAIRVREYLARQGQGSHRLRIHLHVNGTRVSSRLETYAKFYDTHSQAEVDFFSVHELTARILLRKYPPDTFAQAFGQRQVHLAFYHFGPLAEQIMTEAIRICHFLNGTRLRFSIFDPQPDERLDALLARYPGISQLSDIEVVKVPRRQPISLVHVSDELLQSVTSHVLCLDTDDENLELALSLRSLLLMRPGCNAPINVYMQHASGLARLLESNPGEPEIPDGIYPFGMLNEVLDYDNILSDRLDELAQAIHEDFLHRRASAGLDPRLYTSLNPWRELPEPERKSNRLQADHLAAKLRAIRCRYGKGLATAFAFTPEEASVIARMEHDRWRANKIYEGWRQGTERIEGAKVNPFNVPWDSIDAPERQEQVEAIMRLPEMLQRRLGWRIQREYYIGVTGHRPHRLNVDDQDLRKALHEALDDIVRKHPDKHLILVSPLAEGADRLVARMALEHYNMNLHVPLPLPYELYQTDFATRASLDEFKELVGKAESYFELPTAFGTIETLASHVDGTPNPDRNRQYALVGAYIAQTCDEMIAVYDGGGVNGTGGTGDIIDWRQSGPPPEYRNEADFAFRPTISPPRVVQVTPR
;
A
#
# COMPACT_ATOMS: atom_id res chain seq x y z
N MET A 1 -16.65 -28.66 14.61
CA MET A 1 -18.06 -29.17 14.61
C MET A 1 -18.27 -30.48 13.80
N ARG A 2 -17.88 -30.57 12.52
CA ARG A 2 -18.15 -31.74 11.65
C ARG A 2 -17.70 -33.11 12.20
N GLN A 3 -16.48 -33.22 12.75
CA GLN A 3 -15.98 -34.48 13.32
C GLN A 3 -16.75 -34.94 14.57
N THR A 4 -17.16 -34.01 15.42
CA THR A 4 -17.94 -34.30 16.64
C THR A 4 -19.33 -34.83 16.27
N VAL A 5 -19.97 -34.23 15.26
CA VAL A 5 -21.25 -34.70 14.72
C VAL A 5 -21.11 -36.09 14.10
N ALA A 6 -20.05 -36.34 13.33
CA ALA A 6 -19.80 -37.65 12.73
C ALA A 6 -19.62 -38.77 13.77
N ILE A 7 -18.95 -38.49 14.90
CA ILE A 7 -18.78 -39.44 16.01
C ILE A 7 -20.12 -39.71 16.70
N VAL A 8 -20.90 -38.67 17.00
CA VAL A 8 -22.23 -38.83 17.63
C VAL A 8 -23.15 -39.67 16.73
N ILE A 9 -23.14 -39.43 15.42
CA ILE A 9 -23.87 -40.24 14.45
C ILE A 9 -23.34 -41.68 14.43
N SER A 10 -22.02 -41.88 14.46
CA SER A 10 -21.40 -43.21 14.44
C SER A 10 -21.73 -44.02 15.71
N LEU A 11 -21.69 -43.38 16.89
CA LEU A 11 -22.12 -43.98 18.16
C LEU A 11 -23.58 -44.42 18.09
N PHE A 12 -24.45 -43.56 17.56
CA PHE A 12 -25.88 -43.85 17.43
C PHE A 12 -26.15 -44.99 16.43
N LEU A 13 -25.46 -45.00 15.29
CA LEU A 13 -25.60 -46.06 14.28
C LEU A 13 -25.12 -47.41 14.82
N VAL A 14 -23.97 -47.47 15.48
CA VAL A 14 -23.45 -48.71 16.08
C VAL A 14 -24.39 -49.22 17.18
N PHE A 15 -24.99 -48.31 17.96
CA PHE A 15 -26.00 -48.66 18.96
C PHE A 15 -27.26 -49.24 18.32
N LEU A 16 -27.77 -48.65 17.23
CA LEU A 16 -28.92 -49.19 16.49
C LEU A 16 -28.63 -50.55 15.85
N VAL A 17 -27.43 -50.75 15.31
CA VAL A 17 -27.00 -52.04 14.77
C VAL A 17 -26.93 -53.10 15.87
N GLY A 18 -26.44 -52.74 17.06
CA GLY A 18 -26.44 -53.62 18.22
C GLY A 18 -27.85 -53.99 18.70
N LEU A 19 -28.77 -53.02 18.77
CA LEU A 19 -30.18 -53.27 19.08
C LEU A 19 -30.87 -54.15 18.03
N TRP A 20 -30.56 -53.95 16.75
CA TRP A 20 -31.07 -54.80 15.68
C TRP A 20 -30.56 -56.23 15.82
N GLY A 21 -29.28 -56.42 16.15
CA GLY A 21 -28.73 -57.74 16.44
C GLY A 21 -29.39 -58.41 17.65
N GLN A 22 -29.71 -57.66 18.70
CA GLN A 22 -30.47 -58.17 19.86
C GLN A 22 -31.89 -58.64 19.48
N TYR A 23 -32.58 -57.87 18.63
CA TYR A 23 -33.89 -58.26 18.09
C TYR A 23 -33.81 -59.54 17.24
N VAL A 24 -32.79 -59.67 16.38
CA VAL A 24 -32.59 -60.87 15.54
C VAL A 24 -32.22 -62.09 16.38
N MET A 25 -31.43 -61.91 17.44
CA MET A 25 -31.00 -63.00 18.32
C MET A 25 -32.16 -63.57 19.16
N ALA A 26 -33.05 -62.70 19.67
CA ALA A 26 -34.17 -63.13 20.51
C ALA A 26 -35.35 -62.13 20.41
N PRO A 27 -36.23 -62.27 19.41
CA PRO A 27 -37.32 -61.31 19.16
C PRO A 27 -38.30 -61.18 20.34
N ASP A 28 -38.65 -62.31 20.95
CA ASP A 28 -39.60 -62.37 22.07
C ASP A 28 -39.01 -61.75 23.33
N ARG A 29 -37.71 -61.98 23.59
CA ARG A 29 -36.98 -61.35 24.71
C ARG A 29 -36.83 -59.86 24.48
N PHE A 30 -36.52 -59.43 23.26
CA PHE A 30 -36.40 -58.02 22.92
C PHE A 30 -37.71 -57.25 23.15
N ALA A 31 -38.86 -57.87 22.87
CA ALA A 31 -40.17 -57.27 23.08
C ALA A 31 -40.55 -57.14 24.57
N HIS A 32 -40.17 -58.10 25.42
CA HIS A 32 -40.52 -58.11 26.85
C HIS A 32 -39.45 -57.49 27.76
N GLU A 33 -38.18 -57.45 27.33
CA GLU A 33 -37.00 -57.02 28.09
C GLU A 33 -36.14 -56.01 27.30
N PHE A 34 -36.77 -55.05 26.62
CA PHE A 34 -36.08 -54.06 25.79
C PHE A 34 -34.95 -53.31 26.52
N LEU A 35 -35.17 -52.93 27.78
CA LEU A 35 -34.17 -52.22 28.59
C LEU A 35 -32.91 -53.06 28.82
N THR A 36 -33.07 -54.37 28.97
CA THR A 36 -31.96 -55.30 29.11
C THR A 36 -31.16 -55.40 27.82
N ALA A 37 -31.83 -55.50 26.67
CA ALA A 37 -31.17 -55.50 25.36
C ALA A 37 -30.43 -54.19 25.06
N ALA A 38 -31.01 -53.04 25.44
CA ALA A 38 -30.36 -51.74 25.34
C ALA A 38 -29.12 -51.64 26.24
N TYR A 39 -29.24 -52.09 27.49
CA TYR A 39 -28.11 -52.12 28.44
C TYR A 39 -26.97 -53.03 27.95
N GLU A 40 -27.27 -54.26 27.52
CA GLU A 40 -26.30 -55.20 26.96
C GLU A 40 -25.59 -54.61 25.72
N THR A 41 -26.30 -53.83 24.90
CA THR A 41 -25.72 -53.12 23.74
C THR A 41 -24.83 -51.96 24.16
N VAL A 42 -25.21 -51.18 25.18
CA VAL A 42 -24.35 -50.11 25.74
C VAL A 42 -23.07 -50.68 26.33
N MET A 43 -23.13 -51.85 26.97
CA MET A 43 -21.95 -52.51 27.57
C MET A 43 -20.84 -52.80 26.54
N LEU A 44 -21.19 -53.02 25.26
CA LEU A 44 -20.21 -53.21 24.17
C LEU A 44 -19.33 -51.98 23.95
N PHE A 45 -19.82 -50.77 24.24
CA PHE A 45 -19.05 -49.53 24.12
C PHE A 45 -17.99 -49.38 25.21
N ALA A 46 -18.15 -50.09 26.34
CA ALA A 46 -17.28 -50.04 27.50
C ALA A 46 -16.31 -51.23 27.57
N LEU A 47 -16.08 -51.94 26.44
CA LEU A 47 -15.32 -53.19 26.38
C LEU A 47 -15.91 -54.31 27.27
N GLY A 48 -17.17 -54.17 27.70
CA GLY A 48 -17.93 -55.26 28.29
C GLY A 48 -18.60 -56.10 27.20
N GLY A 49 -19.17 -57.23 27.60
CA GLY A 49 -19.86 -58.12 26.66
C GLY A 49 -19.38 -59.57 26.68
N ASP A 50 -18.91 -60.08 27.82
CA ASP A 50 -18.47 -61.48 27.97
C ASP A 50 -19.56 -62.48 27.54
N TRP A 51 -20.83 -62.10 27.69
CA TRP A 51 -21.99 -62.86 27.21
C TRP A 51 -22.01 -63.10 25.68
N THR A 52 -21.20 -62.36 24.91
CA THR A 52 -21.06 -62.50 23.46
C THR A 52 -19.99 -63.54 23.06
N LEU A 53 -19.21 -64.07 23.99
CA LEU A 53 -18.12 -65.02 23.69
C LEU A 53 -18.60 -66.48 23.62
N GLU A 54 -19.76 -66.78 24.21
CA GLU A 54 -20.27 -68.15 24.37
C GLU A 54 -21.41 -68.49 23.40
N ARG A 55 -21.68 -67.63 22.39
CA ARG A 55 -22.84 -67.77 21.48
C ARG A 55 -22.46 -67.53 20.02
N ASP A 56 -23.15 -68.23 19.12
CA ASP A 56 -23.20 -67.86 17.70
C ASP A 56 -24.02 -66.57 17.56
N LEU A 57 -23.32 -65.46 17.29
CA LEU A 57 -23.95 -64.14 17.21
C LEU A 57 -24.45 -63.85 15.78
N PRO A 58 -25.58 -63.14 15.64
CA PRO A 58 -25.90 -62.48 14.39
C PRO A 58 -24.78 -61.51 13.99
N TRP A 59 -24.50 -61.40 12.69
CA TRP A 59 -23.43 -60.55 12.17
C TRP A 59 -23.57 -59.08 12.61
N GLN A 60 -24.79 -58.60 12.90
CA GLN A 60 -25.05 -57.27 13.43
C GLN A 60 -24.40 -57.07 14.82
N LEU A 61 -24.53 -58.06 15.70
CA LEU A 61 -23.93 -58.04 17.04
C LEU A 61 -22.41 -58.22 16.97
N GLU A 62 -21.89 -59.02 16.04
CA GLU A 62 -20.45 -59.09 15.79
C GLU A 62 -19.88 -57.76 15.31
N LEU A 63 -20.58 -57.10 14.38
CA LEU A 63 -20.18 -55.79 13.87
C LEU A 63 -20.22 -54.72 14.97
N ALA A 64 -21.28 -54.70 15.79
CA ALA A 64 -21.39 -53.80 16.92
C ALA A 64 -20.30 -54.06 17.98
N ARG A 65 -20.00 -55.34 18.29
CA ARG A 65 -18.93 -55.74 19.22
C ARG A 65 -17.55 -55.25 18.77
N MET A 66 -17.28 -55.27 17.47
CA MET A 66 -16.01 -54.80 16.92
C MET A 66 -15.93 -53.27 16.83
N LEU A 67 -17.00 -52.61 16.41
CA LEU A 67 -17.00 -51.15 16.17
C LEU A 67 -17.24 -50.33 17.44
N ALA A 68 -18.02 -50.79 18.40
CA ALA A 68 -18.41 -50.01 19.58
C ALA A 68 -17.19 -49.54 20.41
N PRO A 69 -16.20 -50.40 20.75
CA PRO A 69 -15.00 -49.96 21.44
C PRO A 69 -14.15 -48.99 20.61
N VAL A 70 -14.05 -49.21 19.30
CA VAL A 70 -13.26 -48.36 18.40
C VAL A 70 -13.83 -46.95 18.34
N VAL A 71 -15.15 -46.82 18.20
CA VAL A 71 -15.83 -45.52 18.16
C VAL A 71 -15.79 -44.82 19.53
N SER A 72 -15.91 -45.56 20.64
CA SER A 72 -15.73 -45.01 22.00
C SER A 72 -14.33 -44.44 22.21
N VAL A 73 -13.30 -45.22 21.88
CA VAL A 73 -11.89 -44.83 22.02
C VAL A 73 -11.57 -43.64 21.11
N ALA A 74 -12.03 -43.66 19.85
CA ALA A 74 -11.88 -42.54 18.93
C ALA A 74 -12.59 -41.27 19.44
N GLY A 75 -13.79 -41.40 20.03
CA GLY A 75 -14.52 -40.30 20.65
C GLY A 75 -13.76 -39.66 21.82
N ILE A 76 -13.24 -40.49 22.72
CA ILE A 76 -12.42 -40.05 23.86
C ILE A 76 -11.13 -39.37 23.38
N LEU A 77 -10.41 -39.97 22.43
CA LEU A 77 -9.21 -39.40 21.82
C LEU A 77 -9.49 -38.03 21.20
N ILE A 78 -10.57 -37.88 20.45
CA ILE A 78 -10.91 -36.61 19.79
C ILE A 78 -11.26 -35.52 20.82
N VAL A 79 -11.97 -35.86 21.90
CA VAL A 79 -12.25 -34.93 23.00
C VAL A 79 -10.96 -34.53 23.75
N LEU A 80 -10.09 -35.50 24.07
CA LEU A 80 -8.83 -35.25 24.79
C LEU A 80 -7.82 -34.46 23.94
N THR A 81 -7.68 -34.79 22.66
CA THR A 81 -6.74 -34.13 21.75
C THR A 81 -7.09 -32.66 21.50
N ARG A 82 -8.37 -32.27 21.52
CA ARG A 82 -8.78 -30.86 21.39
C ARG A 82 -8.26 -29.98 22.52
N GLY A 83 -8.32 -30.47 23.77
CA GLY A 83 -7.80 -29.75 24.94
C GLY A 83 -6.28 -29.87 25.11
N ALA A 84 -5.72 -31.04 24.81
CA ALA A 84 -4.30 -31.32 25.00
C ALA A 84 -3.40 -30.53 24.05
N TRP A 85 -3.83 -30.30 22.80
CA TRP A 85 -3.05 -29.52 21.83
C TRP A 85 -2.82 -28.07 22.27
N VAL A 86 -3.80 -27.47 22.95
CA VAL A 86 -3.71 -26.10 23.49
C VAL A 86 -2.70 -26.02 24.63
N GLY A 87 -2.70 -27.01 25.53
CA GLY A 87 -1.74 -27.08 26.62
C GLY A 87 -0.31 -27.32 26.13
N ILE A 88 -0.14 -28.21 25.14
CA ILE A 88 1.17 -28.54 24.55
C ILE A 88 1.74 -27.35 23.78
N SER A 89 0.94 -26.65 22.97
CA SER A 89 1.42 -25.46 22.26
C SER A 89 1.92 -24.39 23.23
N ASN A 90 1.20 -24.15 24.33
CA ASN A 90 1.58 -23.17 25.34
C ASN A 90 2.87 -23.55 26.08
N LEU A 91 3.12 -24.85 26.27
CA LEU A 91 4.37 -25.33 26.86
C LEU A 91 5.57 -25.14 25.93
N ILE A 92 5.37 -25.32 24.62
CA ILE A 92 6.42 -25.20 23.60
C ILE A 92 6.86 -23.74 23.41
N ILE A 93 5.93 -22.78 23.54
CA ILE A 93 6.23 -21.33 23.41
C ILE A 93 7.32 -20.88 24.41
N ARG A 94 7.40 -21.52 25.59
CA ARG A 94 8.44 -21.24 26.60
C ARG A 94 9.87 -21.48 26.12
N PHE A 95 10.04 -22.24 25.03
CA PHE A 95 11.33 -22.53 24.42
C PHE A 95 11.59 -21.72 23.14
N TRP A 96 10.64 -20.90 22.69
CA TRP A 96 10.82 -20.04 21.52
C TRP A 96 11.83 -18.92 21.82
N GLN A 97 12.49 -18.46 20.77
CA GLN A 97 13.48 -17.39 20.77
C GLN A 97 13.24 -16.54 19.53
N GLU A 98 13.50 -15.23 19.62
CA GLU A 98 13.35 -14.27 18.51
C GLU A 98 11.93 -14.22 17.91
N HIS A 99 10.93 -14.61 18.68
CA HIS A 99 9.53 -14.67 18.24
C HIS A 99 8.80 -13.33 18.41
N VAL A 100 7.61 -13.23 17.80
CA VAL A 100 6.73 -12.06 17.86
C VAL A 100 5.59 -12.32 18.85
N VAL A 101 5.37 -11.39 19.78
CA VAL A 101 4.26 -11.40 20.73
C VAL A 101 3.24 -10.35 20.31
N VAL A 102 2.00 -10.76 20.06
CA VAL A 102 0.88 -9.87 19.66
C VAL A 102 -0.17 -9.87 20.75
N VAL A 103 -0.57 -8.70 21.25
CA VAL A 103 -1.58 -8.57 22.31
C VAL A 103 -2.88 -8.04 21.74
N GLY A 104 -3.97 -8.79 21.93
CA GLY A 104 -5.32 -8.45 21.48
C GLY A 104 -5.63 -9.03 20.11
N LEU A 105 -6.64 -9.91 20.06
CA LEU A 105 -7.11 -10.58 18.85
C LEU A 105 -8.29 -9.81 18.23
N SER A 106 -8.09 -8.52 17.98
CA SER A 106 -9.03 -7.71 17.16
C SER A 106 -8.84 -7.98 15.67
N ASP A 107 -9.65 -7.39 14.79
CA ASP A 107 -9.43 -7.45 13.33
C ASP A 107 -8.02 -6.96 12.95
N LYS A 108 -7.53 -5.90 13.61
CA LYS A 108 -6.16 -5.38 13.41
C LYS A 108 -5.11 -6.40 13.86
N GLY A 109 -5.27 -6.95 15.06
CA GLY A 109 -4.35 -7.95 15.61
C GLY A 109 -4.34 -9.24 14.79
N TRP A 110 -5.48 -9.65 14.26
CA TRP A 110 -5.63 -10.77 13.34
C TRP A 110 -4.84 -10.55 12.05
N GLN A 111 -5.07 -9.43 11.35
CA GLN A 111 -4.41 -9.15 10.07
C GLN A 111 -2.88 -9.10 10.24
N PHE A 112 -2.40 -8.41 11.27
CA PHE A 112 -0.98 -8.36 11.58
C PHE A 112 -0.39 -9.72 11.95
N ALA A 113 -1.06 -10.50 12.80
CA ALA A 113 -0.55 -11.82 13.18
C ALA A 113 -0.48 -12.77 11.97
N THR A 114 -1.40 -12.63 11.02
CA THR A 114 -1.38 -13.41 9.77
C THR A 114 -0.29 -12.98 8.79
N SER A 115 0.04 -11.68 8.73
CA SER A 115 1.10 -11.16 7.84
C SER A 115 2.51 -11.54 8.30
N CYS A 116 2.71 -11.80 9.61
CA CYS A 116 3.98 -12.30 10.15
C CYS A 116 4.44 -13.61 9.50
N GLY A 117 3.54 -14.41 8.93
CA GLY A 117 3.83 -15.72 8.37
C GLY A 117 4.30 -16.74 9.42
N LEU A 118 4.43 -18.01 9.00
CA LEU A 118 4.84 -19.10 9.91
C LEU A 118 6.33 -19.05 10.30
N ALA A 119 7.16 -18.32 9.54
CA ALA A 119 8.61 -18.24 9.75
C ALA A 119 8.97 -17.43 11.00
N ASN A 120 8.24 -16.35 11.28
CA ASN A 120 8.54 -15.42 12.37
C ASN A 120 8.06 -15.87 13.76
N ARG A 121 7.45 -17.07 13.86
CA ARG A 121 6.89 -17.68 15.08
C ARG A 121 6.07 -16.66 15.89
N THR A 122 4.78 -16.56 15.61
CA THR A 122 3.91 -15.57 16.27
C THR A 122 3.08 -16.18 17.40
N VAL A 123 3.10 -15.56 18.57
CA VAL A 123 2.20 -15.85 19.68
C VAL A 123 1.22 -14.71 19.90
N ILE A 124 -0.07 -15.02 19.94
CA ILE A 124 -1.14 -14.08 20.24
C ILE A 124 -1.58 -14.27 21.68
N ILE A 125 -1.77 -13.16 22.38
CA ILE A 125 -2.30 -13.12 23.74
C ILE A 125 -3.69 -12.50 23.66
N GLU A 126 -4.70 -13.28 24.04
CA GLU A 126 -6.10 -12.86 24.05
C GLU A 126 -6.67 -13.00 25.46
N ARG A 127 -7.32 -11.95 25.96
CA ARG A 127 -7.88 -11.92 27.31
C ARG A 127 -9.18 -12.72 27.41
N ASN A 128 -10.00 -12.69 26.36
CA ASN A 128 -11.29 -13.36 26.33
C ASN A 128 -11.16 -14.83 25.88
N PRO A 129 -11.40 -15.83 26.75
CA PRO A 129 -11.31 -17.25 26.39
C PRO A 129 -12.27 -17.67 25.26
N ASP A 130 -13.40 -16.96 25.12
CA ASP A 130 -14.47 -17.28 24.18
C ASP A 130 -14.39 -16.44 22.90
N HIS A 131 -13.24 -15.78 22.64
CA HIS A 131 -13.10 -14.93 21.47
C HIS A 131 -13.19 -15.74 20.15
N PRO A 132 -14.06 -15.36 19.19
CA PRO A 132 -14.38 -16.19 18.03
C PRO A 132 -13.19 -16.44 17.09
N LEU A 133 -12.19 -15.55 17.10
CA LEU A 133 -10.99 -15.69 16.27
C LEU A 133 -9.95 -16.65 16.84
N ILE A 134 -10.08 -17.16 18.08
CA ILE A 134 -9.07 -18.05 18.69
C ILE A 134 -8.94 -19.35 17.91
N GLU A 135 -10.06 -20.01 17.60
CA GLU A 135 -10.05 -21.25 16.82
C GLU A 135 -9.49 -21.00 15.42
N ARG A 136 -9.83 -19.85 14.82
CA ARG A 136 -9.33 -19.45 13.50
C ARG A 136 -7.80 -19.27 13.52
N ALA A 137 -7.25 -18.56 14.49
CA ALA A 137 -5.81 -18.39 14.66
C ALA A 137 -5.06 -19.71 14.83
N ARG A 138 -5.57 -20.60 15.68
CA ARG A 138 -4.99 -21.94 15.87
C ARG A 138 -5.04 -22.77 14.58
N SER A 139 -6.14 -22.70 13.82
CA SER A 139 -6.25 -23.40 12.53
C SER A 139 -5.30 -22.85 11.45
N HIS A 140 -4.89 -21.59 11.56
CA HIS A 140 -3.87 -20.95 10.73
C HIS A 140 -2.43 -21.20 11.21
N GLY A 141 -2.24 -22.02 12.25
CA GLY A 141 -0.91 -22.36 12.80
C GLY A 141 -0.32 -21.30 13.74
N LEU A 142 -1.11 -20.30 14.16
CA LEU A 142 -0.69 -19.30 15.12
C LEU A 142 -0.87 -19.83 16.55
N ALA A 143 0.11 -19.54 17.42
CA ALA A 143 0.01 -19.88 18.83
C ALA A 143 -0.89 -18.87 19.54
N VAL A 144 -1.79 -19.33 20.41
CA VAL A 144 -2.71 -18.45 21.15
C VAL A 144 -2.72 -18.79 22.63
N ILE A 145 -2.24 -17.87 23.45
CA ILE A 145 -2.32 -17.89 24.91
C ILE A 145 -3.56 -17.11 25.33
N VAL A 146 -4.42 -17.75 26.10
CA VAL A 146 -5.55 -17.07 26.74
C VAL A 146 -5.08 -16.61 28.12
N GLY A 147 -5.05 -15.30 28.35
CA GLY A 147 -4.55 -14.70 29.57
C GLY A 147 -4.48 -13.17 29.49
N ASP A 148 -4.38 -12.52 30.64
CA ASP A 148 -4.22 -11.06 30.71
C ASP A 148 -2.73 -10.71 30.64
N MET A 149 -2.34 -9.87 29.67
CA MET A 149 -0.93 -9.48 29.52
C MET A 149 -0.46 -8.50 30.60
N LEU A 150 -1.37 -7.97 31.42
CA LEU A 150 -1.00 -7.22 32.63
C LEU A 150 -0.49 -8.13 33.76
N GLU A 151 -0.76 -9.44 33.68
CA GLU A 151 -0.31 -10.44 34.66
C GLU A 151 1.05 -11.05 34.26
N GLU A 152 1.96 -11.16 35.23
CA GLU A 152 3.32 -11.68 35.00
C GLU A 152 3.34 -13.14 34.52
N ASP A 153 2.38 -13.95 34.97
CA ASP A 153 2.28 -15.36 34.56
C ASP A 153 2.08 -15.50 33.05
N THR A 154 1.31 -14.58 32.44
CA THR A 154 1.11 -14.51 30.99
C THR A 154 2.40 -14.10 30.28
N MET A 155 3.14 -13.13 30.83
CA MET A 155 4.44 -12.71 30.27
C MET A 155 5.47 -13.85 30.27
N VAL A 156 5.50 -14.65 31.34
CA VAL A 156 6.34 -15.84 31.45
C VAL A 156 5.88 -16.92 30.48
N ALA A 157 4.57 -17.17 30.37
CA ALA A 157 4.02 -18.15 29.43
C ALA A 157 4.34 -17.80 27.96
N ALA A 158 4.33 -16.51 27.62
CA ALA A 158 4.69 -16.01 26.29
C ALA A 158 6.21 -15.94 26.04
N ASN A 159 7.03 -16.28 27.03
CA ASN A 159 8.50 -16.13 27.00
C ASN A 159 8.95 -14.74 26.55
N LEU A 160 8.33 -13.69 27.11
CA LEU A 160 8.52 -12.31 26.68
C LEU A 160 9.99 -11.86 26.71
N LYS A 161 10.77 -12.40 27.66
CA LYS A 161 12.21 -12.11 27.80
C LYS A 161 13.01 -12.44 26.53
N GLN A 162 12.61 -13.44 25.77
CA GLN A 162 13.31 -13.90 24.57
C GLN A 162 12.63 -13.49 23.26
N ALA A 163 11.50 -12.79 23.36
CA ALA A 163 10.83 -12.22 22.20
C ALA A 163 11.67 -11.08 21.59
N ARG A 164 11.59 -10.94 20.27
CA ARG A 164 12.23 -9.83 19.56
C ARG A 164 11.30 -8.64 19.44
N HIS A 165 10.01 -8.92 19.19
CA HIS A 165 8.98 -7.92 18.97
C HIS A 165 7.77 -8.17 19.87
N PHE A 166 7.24 -7.08 20.45
CA PHE A 166 6.01 -7.06 21.21
C PHE A 166 5.09 -5.99 20.60
N VAL A 167 3.89 -6.37 20.16
CA VAL A 167 2.97 -5.51 19.41
C VAL A 167 1.61 -5.47 20.10
N THR A 168 1.05 -4.29 20.32
CA THR A 168 -0.24 -4.13 21.01
C THR A 168 -1.37 -3.74 20.05
N PHE A 169 -2.56 -4.32 20.24
CA PHE A 169 -3.82 -3.96 19.58
C PHE A 169 -4.98 -3.92 20.60
N CYS A 170 -4.79 -3.20 21.70
CA CYS A 170 -5.64 -3.26 22.90
C CYS A 170 -6.93 -2.41 22.84
N GLY A 171 -7.25 -1.81 21.69
CA GLY A 171 -8.46 -1.00 21.49
C GLY A 171 -8.44 0.38 22.15
N ASP A 172 -7.75 0.56 23.28
CA ASP A 172 -7.58 1.82 24.02
C ASP A 172 -6.10 2.20 24.14
N ASP A 173 -5.81 3.49 23.98
CA ASP A 173 -4.46 4.05 24.01
C ASP A 173 -3.84 3.96 25.41
N GLY A 174 -4.65 4.14 26.46
CA GLY A 174 -4.20 4.05 27.85
C GLY A 174 -3.70 2.64 28.20
N THR A 175 -4.43 1.62 27.78
CA THR A 175 -4.09 0.21 27.99
C THR A 175 -2.80 -0.17 27.25
N SER A 176 -2.61 0.29 26.00
CA SER A 176 -1.36 0.09 25.25
C SER A 176 -0.15 0.67 26.01
N VAL A 177 -0.29 1.88 26.56
CA VAL A 177 0.78 2.57 27.30
C VAL A 177 1.07 1.87 28.63
N GLU A 178 0.03 1.43 29.36
CA GLU A 178 0.19 0.69 30.61
C GLU A 178 0.95 -0.63 30.38
N LEU A 179 0.60 -1.37 29.33
CA LEU A 179 1.32 -2.59 28.94
C LEU A 179 2.80 -2.32 28.69
N ALA A 180 3.14 -1.24 27.98
CA ALA A 180 4.52 -0.88 27.71
C ALA A 180 5.32 -0.65 29.01
N ILE A 181 4.72 0.02 29.99
CA ILE A 181 5.33 0.27 31.30
C ILE A 181 5.53 -1.05 32.05
N ARG A 182 4.49 -1.89 32.13
CA ARG A 182 4.53 -3.18 32.83
C ARG A 182 5.55 -4.14 32.23
N VAL A 183 5.63 -4.22 30.90
CA VAL A 183 6.64 -5.02 30.19
C VAL A 183 8.06 -4.55 30.53
N ARG A 184 8.30 -3.24 30.59
CA ARG A 184 9.62 -2.69 30.95
C ARG A 184 9.98 -2.96 32.42
N GLU A 185 9.02 -2.85 33.34
CA GLU A 185 9.20 -3.20 34.75
C GLU A 185 9.51 -4.69 34.94
N TYR A 186 8.86 -5.56 34.16
CA TYR A 186 9.13 -6.99 34.13
C TYR A 186 10.57 -7.28 33.65
N LEU A 187 10.98 -6.69 32.53
CA LEU A 187 12.34 -6.86 31.98
C LEU A 187 13.41 -6.32 32.93
N ALA A 188 13.16 -5.20 33.62
CA ALA A 188 14.08 -4.64 34.60
C ALA A 188 14.33 -5.58 35.79
N ARG A 189 13.31 -6.35 36.22
CA ARG A 189 13.42 -7.33 37.32
C ARG A 189 14.04 -8.66 36.89
N GLN A 190 13.67 -9.15 35.71
CA GLN A 190 14.11 -10.46 35.20
C GLN A 190 15.46 -10.42 34.47
N GLY A 191 15.96 -9.21 34.17
CA GLY A 191 17.12 -8.97 33.32
C GLY A 191 16.80 -9.17 31.84
N GLN A 192 17.61 -8.55 30.97
CA GLN A 192 17.45 -8.68 29.50
C GLN A 192 17.67 -10.11 29.04
N GLY A 193 16.92 -10.52 28.01
CA GLY A 193 17.13 -11.80 27.33
C GLY A 193 18.31 -11.75 26.35
N SER A 194 18.35 -12.73 25.45
CA SER A 194 19.37 -12.79 24.40
C SER A 194 19.25 -11.63 23.39
N HIS A 195 18.05 -11.05 23.28
CA HIS A 195 17.75 -9.92 22.42
C HIS A 195 17.08 -8.81 23.23
N ARG A 196 17.28 -7.58 22.78
CA ARG A 196 16.58 -6.42 23.31
C ARG A 196 15.19 -6.37 22.69
N LEU A 197 14.15 -6.39 23.54
CA LEU A 197 12.76 -6.32 23.10
C LEU A 197 12.45 -4.96 22.46
N ARG A 198 11.81 -4.98 21.29
CA ARG A 198 11.15 -3.81 20.69
C ARG A 198 9.65 -3.85 20.92
N ILE A 199 9.10 -2.78 21.48
CA ILE A 199 7.71 -2.64 21.87
C ILE A 199 7.03 -1.67 20.89
N HIS A 200 6.09 -2.20 20.10
CA HIS A 200 5.33 -1.48 19.10
C HIS A 200 3.92 -1.22 19.62
N LEU A 201 3.62 0.04 19.91
CA LEU A 201 2.35 0.43 20.52
C LEU A 201 1.41 1.01 19.48
N HIS A 202 0.29 0.33 19.25
CA HIS A 202 -0.78 0.89 18.44
C HIS A 202 -1.53 1.97 19.22
N VAL A 203 -1.66 3.14 18.61
CA VAL A 203 -2.40 4.30 19.13
C VAL A 203 -3.46 4.73 18.11
N ASN A 204 -4.72 4.84 18.56
CA ASN A 204 -5.83 5.27 17.72
C ASN A 204 -5.79 6.79 17.45
N GLY A 205 -5.38 7.59 18.43
CA GLY A 205 -5.35 9.06 18.33
C GLY A 205 -3.95 9.66 18.34
N THR A 206 -3.65 10.50 17.36
CA THR A 206 -2.38 11.27 17.29
C THR A 206 -2.15 12.21 18.48
N ARG A 207 -3.20 12.54 19.24
CA ARG A 207 -3.16 13.48 20.37
C ARG A 207 -2.38 12.96 21.57
N VAL A 208 -2.48 11.66 21.84
CA VAL A 208 -1.82 11.03 22.99
C VAL A 208 -0.40 10.64 22.60
N SER A 209 -0.21 10.07 21.40
CA SER A 209 1.12 9.69 20.90
C SER A 209 2.07 10.89 20.84
N SER A 210 1.70 12.01 20.21
CA SER A 210 2.59 13.16 20.05
C SER A 210 3.05 13.78 21.39
N ARG A 211 2.23 13.65 22.44
CA ARG A 211 2.55 14.16 23.79
C ARG A 211 3.39 13.16 24.58
N LEU A 212 3.14 11.86 24.44
CA LEU A 212 3.95 10.82 25.06
C LEU A 212 5.33 10.75 24.41
N GLU A 213 5.42 10.93 23.09
CA GLU A 213 6.65 11.00 22.29
C GLU A 213 7.63 12.09 22.73
N THR A 214 7.12 13.14 23.37
CA THR A 214 7.94 14.25 23.88
C THR A 214 8.11 14.24 25.40
N TYR A 215 7.50 13.26 26.09
CA TYR A 215 7.54 13.18 27.55
C TYR A 215 8.78 12.44 28.05
N ALA A 216 9.78 13.18 28.54
CA ALA A 216 11.09 12.65 28.96
C ALA A 216 10.99 11.44 29.92
N LYS A 217 10.06 11.43 30.88
CA LYS A 217 9.92 10.30 31.83
C LYS A 217 9.58 8.97 31.16
N PHE A 218 8.95 8.99 29.99
CA PHE A 218 8.66 7.78 29.25
C PHE A 218 9.93 7.23 28.57
N TYR A 219 10.89 8.10 28.26
CA TYR A 219 12.11 7.80 27.51
C TYR A 219 13.37 7.66 28.38
N ASP A 220 13.42 8.19 29.60
CA ASP A 220 14.64 8.17 30.44
C ASP A 220 15.18 6.75 30.76
N THR A 221 14.39 5.70 30.52
CA THR A 221 14.75 4.28 30.69
C THR A 221 14.91 3.54 29.36
N HIS A 222 15.53 4.16 28.35
CA HIS A 222 15.92 3.50 27.10
C HIS A 222 16.84 2.29 27.29
N SER A 223 17.33 1.95 28.49
CA SER A 223 18.27 0.82 28.65
C SER A 223 17.62 -0.55 28.47
N GLN A 224 16.33 -0.72 28.81
CA GLN A 224 15.69 -2.05 28.95
C GLN A 224 14.97 -2.55 27.68
N ALA A 225 14.20 -1.70 27.00
CA ALA A 225 13.46 -2.01 25.78
C ALA A 225 13.33 -0.74 24.90
N GLU A 226 13.27 -0.92 23.58
CA GLU A 226 12.92 0.14 22.63
C GLU A 226 11.40 0.24 22.51
N VAL A 227 10.85 1.46 22.50
CA VAL A 227 9.40 1.68 22.39
C VAL A 227 9.15 2.58 21.19
N ASP A 228 8.34 2.08 20.27
CA ASP A 228 7.92 2.77 19.06
C ASP A 228 6.39 2.85 19.06
N PHE A 229 5.86 3.94 18.53
CA PHE A 229 4.43 4.16 18.39
C PHE A 229 4.05 4.06 16.92
N PHE A 230 2.91 3.43 16.63
CA PHE A 230 2.34 3.43 15.29
C PHE A 230 0.84 3.65 15.32
N SER A 231 0.33 4.23 14.24
CA SER A 231 -1.10 4.42 14.03
C SER A 231 -1.49 3.84 12.68
N VAL A 232 -2.62 3.13 12.64
CA VAL A 232 -3.20 2.66 11.37
C VAL A 232 -3.45 3.81 10.41
N HIS A 233 -3.91 4.97 10.91
CA HIS A 233 -4.16 6.14 10.06
C HIS A 233 -2.86 6.71 9.49
N GLU A 234 -1.77 6.74 10.26
CA GLU A 234 -0.46 7.21 9.79
C GLU A 234 0.10 6.28 8.72
N LEU A 235 0.08 4.97 8.97
CA LEU A 235 0.52 3.97 7.99
C LEU A 235 -0.34 4.04 6.71
N THR A 236 -1.65 4.19 6.85
CA THR A 236 -2.58 4.35 5.72
C THR A 236 -2.24 5.57 4.87
N ALA A 237 -2.01 6.74 5.50
CA ALA A 237 -1.65 7.97 4.80
C ALA A 237 -0.31 7.84 4.05
N ARG A 238 0.71 7.25 4.70
CA ARG A 238 2.02 7.00 4.08
C ARG A 238 1.92 6.06 2.89
N ILE A 239 1.16 4.96 3.02
CA ILE A 239 0.95 4.00 1.93
C ILE A 239 0.17 4.63 0.78
N LEU A 240 -0.89 5.40 1.05
CA LEU A 240 -1.66 6.13 0.04
C LEU A 240 -0.75 7.02 -0.82
N LEU A 241 0.01 7.91 -0.20
CA LEU A 241 0.85 8.89 -0.91
C LEU A 241 2.04 8.24 -1.63
N ARG A 242 2.46 7.04 -1.20
CA ARG A 242 3.49 6.24 -1.88
C ARG A 242 2.93 5.46 -3.07
N LYS A 243 1.76 4.84 -2.91
CA LYS A 243 1.09 4.00 -3.93
C LYS A 243 0.50 4.87 -5.04
N TYR A 244 -0.07 6.02 -4.68
CA TYR A 244 -0.70 6.97 -5.59
C TYR A 244 -0.06 8.37 -5.44
N PRO A 245 1.18 8.55 -5.96
CA PRO A 245 1.92 9.79 -5.79
C PRO A 245 1.25 10.96 -6.54
N PRO A 246 0.86 12.04 -5.84
CA PRO A 246 0.07 13.10 -6.46
C PRO A 246 0.84 13.92 -7.51
N ASP A 247 2.17 13.99 -7.42
CA ASP A 247 3.01 14.63 -8.46
C ASP A 247 2.87 13.96 -9.82
N THR A 248 2.70 12.63 -9.85
CA THR A 248 2.57 11.88 -11.10
C THR A 248 1.24 12.18 -11.78
N PHE A 249 0.14 12.26 -11.01
CA PHE A 249 -1.16 12.64 -11.54
C PHE A 249 -1.21 14.12 -11.95
N ALA A 250 -0.63 15.02 -11.16
CA ALA A 250 -0.56 16.43 -11.53
C ALA A 250 0.26 16.63 -12.81
N GLN A 251 1.35 15.87 -12.98
CA GLN A 251 2.12 15.84 -14.22
C GLN A 251 1.30 15.31 -15.40
N ALA A 252 0.51 14.25 -15.22
CA ALA A 252 -0.36 13.72 -16.27
C ALA A 252 -1.47 14.70 -16.67
N PHE A 253 -2.03 15.42 -15.70
CA PHE A 253 -3.12 16.39 -15.90
C PHE A 253 -2.62 17.78 -16.34
N GLY A 254 -1.31 18.00 -16.45
CA GLY A 254 -0.74 19.29 -16.82
C GLY A 254 -0.96 20.39 -15.78
N GLN A 255 -1.18 20.01 -14.52
CA GLN A 255 -1.40 20.92 -13.41
C GLN A 255 -0.06 21.46 -12.88
N ARG A 256 -0.06 22.67 -12.31
CA ARG A 256 1.14 23.28 -11.69
C ARG A 256 1.15 23.17 -10.17
N GLN A 257 -0.01 22.89 -9.58
CA GLN A 257 -0.19 22.80 -8.14
C GLN A 257 -0.89 21.48 -7.83
N VAL A 258 -0.36 20.73 -6.86
CA VAL A 258 -1.05 19.55 -6.35
C VAL A 258 -2.24 19.99 -5.50
N HIS A 259 -3.42 19.46 -5.82
CA HIS A 259 -4.67 19.76 -5.14
C HIS A 259 -5.39 18.47 -4.70
N LEU A 260 -5.53 18.29 -3.38
CA LEU A 260 -6.23 17.14 -2.80
C LEU A 260 -7.61 17.55 -2.30
N ALA A 261 -8.66 16.86 -2.77
CA ALA A 261 -10.04 17.07 -2.38
C ALA A 261 -10.50 16.00 -1.38
N PHE A 262 -10.81 16.39 -0.14
CA PHE A 262 -11.31 15.48 0.89
C PHE A 262 -12.83 15.47 0.95
N TYR A 263 -13.42 14.28 0.90
CA TYR A 263 -14.84 14.05 1.13
C TYR A 263 -14.99 13.45 2.52
N HIS A 264 -15.61 14.23 3.40
CA HIS A 264 -15.60 14.06 4.85
C HIS A 264 -14.24 14.34 5.52
N PHE A 265 -14.21 15.26 6.49
CA PHE A 265 -13.01 15.60 7.24
C PHE A 265 -12.97 14.91 8.61
N GLY A 266 -12.73 13.59 8.57
CA GLY A 266 -12.53 12.74 9.76
C GLY A 266 -11.07 12.65 10.23
N PRO A 267 -10.78 11.81 11.25
CA PRO A 267 -9.42 11.59 11.75
C PRO A 267 -8.43 11.10 10.69
N LEU A 268 -8.85 10.24 9.77
CA LEU A 268 -7.99 9.77 8.68
C LEU A 268 -7.68 10.88 7.67
N ALA A 269 -8.69 11.66 7.25
CA ALA A 269 -8.47 12.79 6.33
C ALA A 269 -7.51 13.84 6.93
N GLU A 270 -7.66 14.13 8.23
CA GLU A 270 -6.72 14.96 8.99
C GLU A 270 -5.29 14.39 8.94
N GLN A 271 -5.13 13.08 9.11
CA GLN A 271 -3.82 12.41 9.05
C GLN A 271 -3.22 12.45 7.64
N ILE A 272 -4.03 12.24 6.60
CA ILE A 272 -3.58 12.31 5.21
C ILE A 272 -3.14 13.74 4.87
N MET A 273 -3.93 14.75 5.27
CA MET A 273 -3.57 16.15 5.07
C MET A 273 -2.24 16.49 5.75
N THR A 274 -2.08 16.11 7.02
CA THR A 274 -0.87 16.44 7.79
C THR A 274 0.36 15.72 7.25
N GLU A 275 0.25 14.47 6.79
CA GLU A 275 1.38 13.82 6.13
C GLU A 275 1.67 14.35 4.74
N ALA A 276 0.66 14.66 3.93
CA ALA A 276 0.87 15.31 2.63
C ALA A 276 1.65 16.62 2.80
N ILE A 277 1.29 17.46 3.78
CA ILE A 277 2.01 18.71 4.09
C ILE A 277 3.49 18.48 4.44
N ARG A 278 3.85 17.31 4.96
CA ARG A 278 5.21 17.00 5.42
C ARG A 278 6.07 16.29 4.38
N ILE A 279 5.45 15.65 3.36
CA ILE A 279 6.18 14.86 2.35
C ILE A 279 6.00 15.35 0.91
N CYS A 280 4.91 16.04 0.57
CA CYS A 280 4.60 16.44 -0.80
C CYS A 280 5.26 17.77 -1.17
N HIS A 281 6.60 17.78 -1.18
CA HIS A 281 7.43 18.88 -1.66
C HIS A 281 8.05 18.53 -3.01
N PHE A 282 7.89 19.41 -4.00
CA PHE A 282 8.21 19.10 -5.39
C PHE A 282 9.18 20.09 -6.02
N LEU A 283 9.68 19.75 -7.21
CA LEU A 283 10.65 20.54 -7.98
C LEU A 283 10.26 22.01 -8.12
N ASN A 284 8.98 22.28 -8.39
CA ASN A 284 8.47 23.62 -8.64
C ASN A 284 8.28 24.48 -7.37
N GLY A 285 8.48 23.92 -6.17
CA GLY A 285 8.34 24.64 -4.89
C GLY A 285 6.92 25.14 -4.59
N THR A 286 5.90 24.65 -5.30
CA THR A 286 4.51 25.07 -5.09
C THR A 286 3.93 24.53 -3.78
N ARG A 287 3.02 25.30 -3.17
CA ARG A 287 2.29 24.90 -1.95
C ARG A 287 1.17 23.93 -2.32
N LEU A 288 0.81 23.05 -1.41
CA LEU A 288 -0.35 22.18 -1.58
C LEU A 288 -1.65 22.98 -1.47
N ARG A 289 -2.62 22.61 -2.29
CA ARG A 289 -4.01 23.07 -2.16
C ARG A 289 -4.88 21.94 -1.61
N PHE A 290 -5.80 22.28 -0.73
CA PHE A 290 -6.79 21.36 -0.17
C PHE A 290 -8.20 21.93 -0.34
N SER A 291 -9.12 21.10 -0.81
CA SER A 291 -10.56 21.38 -0.76
C SER A 291 -11.23 20.38 0.17
N ILE A 292 -11.97 20.85 1.17
CA ILE A 292 -12.68 20.00 2.12
C ILE A 292 -14.18 20.08 1.84
N PHE A 293 -14.76 18.98 1.37
CA PHE A 293 -16.19 18.81 1.15
C PHE A 293 -16.79 18.10 2.37
N ASP A 294 -17.39 18.86 3.29
CA ASP A 294 -18.01 18.35 4.53
C ASP A 294 -19.12 19.31 4.98
N PRO A 295 -20.23 18.85 5.60
CA PRO A 295 -21.27 19.77 6.07
C PRO A 295 -20.80 20.66 7.22
N GLN A 296 -19.89 20.17 8.07
CA GLN A 296 -19.43 20.85 9.28
C GLN A 296 -17.95 20.49 9.58
N PRO A 297 -16.99 20.90 8.72
CA PRO A 297 -15.58 20.64 8.97
C PRO A 297 -14.96 21.59 10.00
N ASP A 298 -15.61 22.74 10.24
CA ASP A 298 -15.07 23.89 10.97
C ASP A 298 -14.51 23.48 12.35
N GLU A 299 -15.25 22.70 13.15
CA GLU A 299 -14.79 22.32 14.50
C GLU A 299 -13.47 21.53 14.49
N ARG A 300 -13.33 20.55 13.58
CA ARG A 300 -12.12 19.71 13.51
C ARG A 300 -10.97 20.46 12.83
N LEU A 301 -11.26 21.22 11.78
CA LEU A 301 -10.26 22.03 11.10
C LEU A 301 -9.71 23.12 12.02
N ASP A 302 -10.57 23.83 12.75
CA ASP A 302 -10.16 24.84 13.73
C ASP A 302 -9.32 24.21 14.85
N ALA A 303 -9.71 23.02 15.34
CA ALA A 303 -8.91 22.28 16.32
C ALA A 303 -7.54 21.85 15.77
N LEU A 304 -7.47 21.49 14.48
CA LEU A 304 -6.22 21.16 13.80
C LEU A 304 -5.32 22.39 13.67
N LEU A 305 -5.86 23.51 13.17
CA LEU A 305 -5.13 24.76 12.97
C LEU A 305 -4.70 25.39 14.30
N ALA A 306 -5.51 25.28 15.35
CA ALA A 306 -5.13 25.72 16.70
C ALA A 306 -3.96 24.90 17.26
N ARG A 307 -3.90 23.60 16.95
CA ARG A 307 -2.82 22.71 17.38
C ARG A 307 -1.55 22.89 16.54
N TYR A 308 -1.70 23.12 15.23
CA TYR A 308 -0.59 23.33 14.29
C TYR A 308 -0.80 24.61 13.45
N PRO A 309 -0.56 25.80 14.03
CA PRO A 309 -0.80 27.07 13.34
C PRO A 309 0.04 27.25 12.07
N GLY A 310 1.14 26.52 11.93
CA GLY A 310 2.01 26.53 10.75
C GLY A 310 1.36 25.98 9.49
N ILE A 311 0.29 25.17 9.59
CA ILE A 311 -0.40 24.57 8.44
C ILE A 311 -0.87 25.64 7.44
N SER A 312 -1.46 26.73 7.92
CA SER A 312 -1.93 27.83 7.06
C SER A 312 -0.80 28.54 6.28
N GLN A 313 0.46 28.40 6.72
CA GLN A 313 1.63 28.92 6.01
C GLN A 313 2.19 27.92 4.99
N LEU A 314 1.86 26.64 5.13
CA LEU A 314 2.37 25.55 4.29
C LEU A 314 1.42 25.18 3.15
N SER A 315 0.11 25.30 3.37
CA SER A 315 -0.91 24.95 2.37
C SER A 315 -2.05 25.96 2.24
N ASP A 316 -2.69 25.96 1.08
CA ASP A 316 -3.92 26.71 0.82
C ASP A 316 -5.11 25.77 1.09
N ILE A 317 -6.04 26.20 1.96
CA ILE A 317 -7.18 25.36 2.39
C ILE A 317 -8.48 26.09 2.07
N GLU A 318 -9.35 25.41 1.33
CA GLU A 318 -10.69 25.86 0.99
C GLU A 318 -11.73 24.88 1.56
N VAL A 319 -12.78 25.41 2.19
CA VAL A 319 -13.87 24.62 2.77
C VAL A 319 -15.12 24.81 1.92
N VAL A 320 -15.68 23.72 1.44
CA VAL A 320 -16.92 23.68 0.68
C VAL A 320 -17.97 22.93 1.50
N LYS A 321 -19.00 23.64 1.97
CA LYS A 321 -20.04 23.05 2.81
C LYS A 321 -21.02 22.24 1.97
N VAL A 322 -20.96 20.91 2.08
CA VAL A 322 -21.77 19.98 1.29
C VAL A 322 -22.39 18.92 2.21
N PRO A 323 -23.69 18.57 2.07
CA PRO A 323 -24.28 17.45 2.82
C PRO A 323 -23.54 16.12 2.61
N ARG A 324 -23.37 15.32 3.67
CA ARG A 324 -22.56 14.06 3.68
C ARG A 324 -22.96 13.00 2.64
N ARG A 325 -24.22 12.95 2.20
CA ARG A 325 -24.80 11.81 1.46
C ARG A 325 -25.39 12.15 0.10
N GLN A 326 -25.02 13.28 -0.52
CA GLN A 326 -25.62 13.65 -1.82
C GLN A 326 -24.57 14.18 -2.83
N PRO A 327 -24.23 13.39 -3.86
CA PRO A 327 -23.47 13.86 -5.02
C PRO A 327 -24.17 15.02 -5.74
N ILE A 328 -25.51 15.09 -5.68
CA ILE A 328 -26.32 16.19 -6.23
C ILE A 328 -25.87 17.55 -5.70
N SER A 329 -25.32 17.63 -4.49
CA SER A 329 -24.83 18.90 -3.95
C SER A 329 -23.52 19.37 -4.61
N LEU A 330 -22.75 18.49 -5.25
CA LEU A 330 -21.56 18.86 -6.05
C LEU A 330 -21.92 19.45 -7.42
N VAL A 331 -23.18 19.33 -7.87
CA VAL A 331 -23.67 19.97 -9.11
C VAL A 331 -23.45 21.48 -9.09
N HIS A 332 -23.50 22.10 -7.89
CA HIS A 332 -23.30 23.54 -7.71
C HIS A 332 -21.83 23.94 -7.53
N VAL A 333 -20.92 22.98 -7.42
CA VAL A 333 -19.47 23.25 -7.38
C VAL A 333 -19.01 23.63 -8.79
N SER A 334 -18.14 24.63 -8.89
CA SER A 334 -17.67 25.11 -10.19
C SER A 334 -16.75 24.12 -10.90
N ASP A 335 -16.77 24.13 -12.23
CA ASP A 335 -15.89 23.29 -13.05
C ASP A 335 -14.42 23.64 -12.80
N GLU A 336 -14.09 24.92 -12.59
CA GLU A 336 -12.72 25.36 -12.35
C GLU A 336 -12.13 24.75 -11.08
N LEU A 337 -12.95 24.59 -10.02
CA LEU A 337 -12.50 23.94 -8.80
C LEU A 337 -12.20 22.46 -9.05
N LEU A 338 -13.13 21.75 -9.69
CA LEU A 338 -13.02 20.31 -9.95
C LEU A 338 -11.89 19.97 -10.93
N GLN A 339 -11.72 20.75 -12.00
CA GLN A 339 -10.61 20.62 -12.97
C GLN A 339 -9.25 20.83 -12.30
N SER A 340 -9.20 21.65 -11.25
CA SER A 340 -7.97 21.86 -10.50
C SER A 340 -7.62 20.72 -9.55
N VAL A 341 -8.55 19.79 -9.27
CA VAL A 341 -8.29 18.67 -8.35
C VAL A 341 -7.32 17.68 -9.00
N THR A 342 -6.26 17.33 -8.29
CA THR A 342 -5.30 16.29 -8.67
C THR A 342 -5.78 14.92 -8.21
N SER A 343 -6.44 14.85 -7.06
CA SER A 343 -7.02 13.62 -6.53
C SER A 343 -8.15 13.86 -5.56
N HIS A 344 -9.22 13.06 -5.69
CA HIS A 344 -10.33 12.98 -4.75
C HIS A 344 -10.03 11.89 -3.71
N VAL A 345 -10.24 12.18 -2.43
CA VAL A 345 -9.94 11.27 -1.31
C VAL A 345 -11.19 11.13 -0.44
N LEU A 346 -11.77 9.93 -0.42
CA LEU A 346 -12.99 9.59 0.30
C LEU A 346 -12.64 8.85 1.58
N CYS A 347 -13.02 9.43 2.73
CA CYS A 347 -12.67 8.93 4.06
C CYS A 347 -13.90 8.89 4.99
N LEU A 348 -15.07 8.46 4.47
CA LEU A 348 -16.30 8.30 5.25
C LEU A 348 -16.17 7.18 6.30
N ASP A 349 -17.16 7.10 7.19
CA ASP A 349 -17.13 6.26 8.38
C ASP A 349 -17.17 4.75 8.06
N THR A 350 -17.70 4.35 6.89
CA THR A 350 -17.88 2.94 6.50
C THR A 350 -17.44 2.66 5.06
N ASP A 351 -16.97 1.44 4.78
CA ASP A 351 -16.56 0.99 3.44
C ASP A 351 -17.71 1.14 2.41
N ASP A 352 -18.94 0.84 2.82
CA ASP A 352 -20.14 0.91 1.95
C ASP A 352 -20.45 2.36 1.54
N GLU A 353 -20.42 3.31 2.48
CA GLU A 353 -20.65 4.74 2.20
C GLU A 353 -19.54 5.31 1.30
N ASN A 354 -18.29 4.90 1.52
CA ASN A 354 -17.16 5.29 0.68
C ASN A 354 -17.36 4.82 -0.77
N LEU A 355 -17.74 3.56 -0.99
CA LEU A 355 -17.96 3.03 -2.33
C LEU A 355 -19.17 3.66 -3.03
N GLU A 356 -20.30 3.83 -2.34
CA GLU A 356 -21.49 4.47 -2.91
C GLU A 356 -21.20 5.90 -3.39
N LEU A 357 -20.48 6.67 -2.58
CA LEU A 357 -20.07 8.02 -2.95
C LEU A 357 -19.06 8.00 -4.11
N ALA A 358 -18.11 7.06 -4.13
CA ALA A 358 -17.11 6.94 -5.18
C ALA A 358 -17.76 6.72 -6.56
N LEU A 359 -18.68 5.77 -6.67
CA LEU A 359 -19.38 5.44 -7.91
C LEU A 359 -20.23 6.62 -8.41
N SER A 360 -20.91 7.29 -7.47
CA SER A 360 -21.72 8.45 -7.81
C SER A 360 -20.86 9.66 -8.22
N LEU A 361 -19.73 9.86 -7.54
CA LEU A 361 -18.77 10.91 -7.86
C LEU A 361 -18.14 10.67 -9.23
N ARG A 362 -17.69 9.44 -9.53
CA ARG A 362 -17.16 9.06 -10.85
C ARG A 362 -18.14 9.42 -11.96
N SER A 363 -19.40 9.04 -11.80
CA SER A 363 -20.47 9.36 -12.76
C SER A 363 -20.63 10.86 -12.96
N LEU A 364 -20.59 11.66 -11.89
CA LEU A 364 -20.71 13.12 -11.96
C LEU A 364 -19.48 13.75 -12.63
N LEU A 365 -18.27 13.34 -12.26
CA LEU A 365 -17.02 13.89 -12.79
C LEU A 365 -16.87 13.62 -14.29
N LEU A 366 -17.28 12.42 -14.76
CA LEU A 366 -17.25 12.08 -16.17
C LEU A 366 -18.25 12.89 -17.03
N MET A 367 -19.28 13.47 -16.40
CA MET A 367 -20.20 14.40 -17.06
C MET A 367 -19.68 15.84 -17.12
N ARG A 368 -18.46 16.11 -16.61
CA ARG A 368 -17.86 17.46 -16.57
C ARG A 368 -16.48 17.44 -17.24
N PRO A 369 -16.23 18.27 -18.26
CA PRO A 369 -14.95 18.24 -18.98
C PRO A 369 -13.75 18.49 -18.06
N GLY A 370 -12.71 17.68 -18.22
CA GLY A 370 -11.44 17.83 -17.49
C GLY A 370 -11.50 17.50 -16.00
N CYS A 371 -12.60 16.94 -15.49
CA CYS A 371 -12.81 16.69 -14.06
C CYS A 371 -12.55 15.24 -13.63
N ASN A 372 -12.03 14.37 -14.51
CA ASN A 372 -11.87 12.92 -14.25
C ASN A 372 -10.63 12.55 -13.42
N ALA A 373 -10.26 13.38 -12.45
CA ALA A 373 -9.15 13.09 -11.54
C ALA A 373 -9.40 11.78 -10.76
N PRO A 374 -8.34 11.04 -10.37
CA PRO A 374 -8.46 9.77 -9.67
C PRO A 374 -9.19 9.90 -8.33
N ILE A 375 -10.04 8.91 -8.04
CA ILE A 375 -10.83 8.81 -6.80
C ILE A 375 -10.21 7.75 -5.89
N ASN A 376 -9.52 8.17 -4.85
CA ASN A 376 -9.00 7.29 -3.81
C ASN A 376 -10.10 7.00 -2.78
N VAL A 377 -10.42 5.72 -2.60
CA VAL A 377 -11.53 5.25 -1.74
C VAL A 377 -11.00 4.50 -0.55
N TYR A 378 -11.26 5.02 0.66
CA TYR A 378 -10.86 4.34 1.88
C TYR A 378 -11.70 3.09 2.11
N MET A 379 -11.03 1.94 2.26
CA MET A 379 -11.65 0.66 2.57
C MET A 379 -10.78 -0.12 3.54
N GLN A 380 -11.36 -0.67 4.62
CA GLN A 380 -10.61 -1.45 5.60
C GLN A 380 -10.62 -2.95 5.28
N HIS A 381 -11.68 -3.45 4.67
CA HIS A 381 -11.86 -4.86 4.40
C HIS A 381 -11.99 -5.14 2.90
N ALA A 382 -11.36 -6.23 2.46
CA ALA A 382 -11.68 -6.88 1.19
C ALA A 382 -13.05 -7.60 1.29
N SER A 383 -14.11 -6.82 1.49
CA SER A 383 -15.49 -7.33 1.52
C SER A 383 -15.95 -7.69 0.09
N GLY A 384 -17.14 -8.27 -0.05
CA GLY A 384 -17.72 -8.57 -1.36
C GLY A 384 -17.85 -7.33 -2.27
N LEU A 385 -17.92 -6.13 -1.68
CA LEU A 385 -17.96 -4.85 -2.39
C LEU A 385 -16.58 -4.40 -2.86
N ALA A 386 -15.51 -4.67 -2.11
CA ALA A 386 -14.14 -4.42 -2.56
C ALA A 386 -13.82 -5.23 -3.83
N ARG A 387 -14.35 -6.45 -3.93
CA ARG A 387 -14.27 -7.27 -5.15
C ARG A 387 -14.95 -6.66 -6.38
N LEU A 388 -15.81 -5.65 -6.22
CA LEU A 388 -16.38 -4.92 -7.36
C LEU A 388 -15.38 -3.92 -7.94
N LEU A 389 -14.47 -3.40 -7.11
CA LEU A 389 -13.35 -2.59 -7.55
C LEU A 389 -12.17 -3.44 -8.01
N GLU A 390 -12.09 -4.70 -7.58
CA GLU A 390 -11.18 -5.69 -8.16
C GLU A 390 -11.69 -6.12 -9.54
N SER A 391 -11.25 -5.40 -10.56
CA SER A 391 -11.58 -5.66 -11.96
C SER A 391 -11.05 -7.00 -12.44
N ASN A 392 -10.06 -7.60 -11.76
CA ASN A 392 -9.47 -8.88 -12.15
C ASN A 392 -8.96 -9.73 -10.95
N PRO A 393 -9.85 -10.48 -10.25
CA PRO A 393 -9.45 -11.24 -9.07
C PRO A 393 -8.41 -12.34 -9.38
N GLY A 394 -7.19 -12.21 -8.83
CA GLY A 394 -6.09 -13.16 -9.04
C GLY A 394 -5.25 -12.88 -10.30
N GLU A 395 -5.59 -11.84 -11.04
CA GLU A 395 -4.81 -11.26 -12.13
C GLU A 395 -4.56 -9.78 -11.81
N PRO A 396 -3.79 -9.03 -12.62
CA PRO A 396 -3.51 -7.65 -12.28
C PRO A 396 -4.71 -6.72 -12.54
N GLU A 397 -4.86 -5.73 -11.66
CA GLU A 397 -5.98 -4.78 -11.58
C GLU A 397 -6.15 -3.94 -12.85
N ILE A 398 -7.40 -3.66 -13.25
CA ILE A 398 -7.70 -2.88 -14.46
C ILE A 398 -8.16 -1.47 -14.06
N PRO A 399 -7.69 -0.40 -14.73
CA PRO A 399 -8.15 0.96 -14.51
C PRO A 399 -9.66 1.13 -14.58
N ASP A 400 -10.24 1.83 -13.61
CA ASP A 400 -11.59 2.42 -13.71
C ASP A 400 -11.68 3.85 -13.12
N GLY A 401 -10.54 4.42 -12.76
CA GLY A 401 -10.45 5.74 -12.12
C GLY A 401 -10.76 5.74 -10.63
N ILE A 402 -11.08 4.58 -10.04
CA ILE A 402 -11.38 4.39 -8.62
C ILE A 402 -10.31 3.51 -7.99
N TYR A 403 -9.64 4.03 -6.97
CA TYR A 403 -8.44 3.41 -6.39
C TYR A 403 -8.67 3.09 -4.90
N PRO A 404 -8.87 1.83 -4.54
CA PRO A 404 -9.03 1.47 -3.13
C PRO A 404 -7.72 1.61 -2.36
N PHE A 405 -7.80 2.12 -1.13
CA PHE A 405 -6.67 2.20 -0.22
C PHE A 405 -7.08 1.96 1.24
N GLY A 406 -6.12 1.59 2.09
CA GLY A 406 -6.35 1.44 3.53
C GLY A 406 -6.73 0.04 3.99
N MET A 407 -6.69 -0.95 3.09
CA MET A 407 -7.00 -2.35 3.38
C MET A 407 -6.10 -2.86 4.51
N LEU A 408 -6.70 -3.42 5.57
CA LEU A 408 -5.94 -3.76 6.78
C LEU A 408 -4.85 -4.81 6.53
N ASN A 409 -5.03 -5.72 5.57
CA ASN A 409 -4.01 -6.69 5.17
C ASN A 409 -2.81 -6.05 4.46
N GLU A 410 -2.99 -4.93 3.76
CA GLU A 410 -1.89 -4.15 3.18
C GLU A 410 -1.24 -3.25 4.24
N VAL A 411 -2.05 -2.58 5.06
CA VAL A 411 -1.59 -1.57 6.03
C VAL A 411 -0.86 -2.22 7.22
N LEU A 412 -1.42 -3.32 7.75
CA LEU A 412 -0.87 -4.05 8.90
C LEU A 412 0.02 -5.22 8.47
N ASP A 413 0.71 -5.07 7.34
CA ASP A 413 1.73 -6.01 6.92
C ASP A 413 2.94 -6.02 7.88
N TYR A 414 3.58 -7.18 8.03
CA TYR A 414 4.77 -7.35 8.85
C TYR A 414 5.84 -6.32 8.51
N ASP A 415 6.05 -6.03 7.21
CA ASP A 415 7.09 -5.11 6.78
C ASP A 415 6.78 -3.65 7.10
N ASN A 416 5.49 -3.29 7.21
CA ASN A 416 5.07 -1.91 7.50
C ASN A 416 5.13 -1.57 9.00
N ILE A 417 5.00 -2.56 9.89
CA ILE A 417 5.05 -2.35 11.35
C ILE A 417 6.40 -2.75 11.94
N LEU A 418 6.92 -3.93 11.58
CA LEU A 418 8.09 -4.51 12.23
C LEU A 418 9.39 -4.34 11.45
N SER A 419 9.35 -4.15 10.12
CA SER A 419 10.62 -4.17 9.39
C SER A 419 11.46 -2.93 9.70
N ASP A 420 12.72 -3.22 10.00
CA ASP A 420 13.83 -2.28 9.94
C ASP A 420 13.96 -1.64 8.55
N ARG A 421 13.28 -2.09 7.49
CA ARG A 421 13.56 -1.68 6.10
C ARG A 421 13.22 -0.21 5.79
N LEU A 422 12.15 0.32 6.38
CA LEU A 422 11.82 1.76 6.28
C LEU A 422 12.75 2.59 7.17
N ASP A 423 13.13 2.05 8.32
CA ASP A 423 14.07 2.69 9.25
C ASP A 423 15.53 2.53 8.81
N GLU A 424 15.87 1.58 7.94
CA GLU A 424 17.23 1.27 7.47
C GLU A 424 17.77 2.44 6.66
N LEU A 425 16.94 2.98 5.76
CA LEU A 425 17.28 4.20 5.03
C LEU A 425 17.36 5.40 5.97
N ALA A 426 16.40 5.56 6.88
CA ALA A 426 16.40 6.66 7.85
C ALA A 426 17.63 6.63 8.78
N GLN A 427 18.03 5.44 9.24
CA GLN A 427 19.23 5.18 10.04
C GLN A 427 20.48 5.49 9.25
N ALA A 428 20.59 5.01 8.01
CA ALA A 428 21.74 5.28 7.16
C ALA A 428 21.92 6.79 6.90
N ILE A 429 20.82 7.50 6.65
CA ILE A 429 20.81 8.96 6.50
C ILE A 429 21.28 9.66 7.79
N HIS A 430 20.76 9.23 8.94
CA HIS A 430 21.14 9.79 10.25
C HIS A 430 22.61 9.55 10.58
N GLU A 431 23.11 8.34 10.34
CA GLU A 431 24.52 8.00 10.56
C GLU A 431 25.46 8.79 9.65
N ASP A 432 25.09 9.02 8.38
CA ASP A 432 25.83 9.91 7.48
C ASP A 432 25.85 11.35 8.01
N PHE A 433 24.71 11.85 8.51
CA PHE A 433 24.63 13.16 9.16
C PHE A 433 25.58 13.29 10.36
N LEU A 434 25.59 12.28 11.25
CA LEU A 434 26.50 12.25 12.40
C LEU A 434 27.97 12.25 11.95
N HIS A 435 28.32 11.44 10.94
CA HIS A 435 29.67 11.41 10.39
C HIS A 435 30.11 12.76 9.84
N ARG A 436 29.23 13.50 9.15
CA ARG A 436 29.52 14.84 8.62
C ARG A 436 29.68 15.90 9.72
N ARG A 437 28.90 15.79 10.80
CA ARG A 437 28.91 16.76 11.91
C ARG A 437 29.87 16.40 13.04
N ALA A 438 30.54 15.25 12.99
CA ALA A 438 31.48 14.78 14.02
C ALA A 438 32.62 15.78 14.32
N SER A 439 33.07 16.54 13.33
CA SER A 439 34.15 17.54 13.48
C SER A 439 33.68 18.91 14.00
N ALA A 440 32.37 19.14 14.16
CA ALA A 440 31.82 20.44 14.53
C ALA A 440 31.94 20.78 16.04
N GLY A 441 32.29 19.79 16.89
CA GLY A 441 32.53 20.01 18.33
C GLY A 441 31.31 20.47 19.13
N LEU A 442 30.09 20.28 18.60
CA LEU A 442 28.83 20.67 19.24
C LEU A 442 28.47 19.70 20.37
N ASP A 443 27.89 20.20 21.46
CA ASP A 443 27.44 19.39 22.61
C ASP A 443 26.13 18.65 22.27
N PRO A 444 26.12 17.30 22.26
CA PRO A 444 24.91 16.51 21.99
C PRO A 444 23.76 16.77 22.97
N ARG A 445 24.05 17.28 24.18
CA ARG A 445 23.02 17.68 25.15
C ARG A 445 22.22 18.90 24.71
N LEU A 446 22.83 19.76 23.89
CA LEU A 446 22.23 20.99 23.37
C LEU A 446 21.71 20.82 21.94
N TYR A 447 22.11 19.76 21.26
CA TYR A 447 21.70 19.45 19.89
C TYR A 447 21.29 17.98 19.81
N THR A 448 20.02 17.70 20.07
CA THR A 448 19.47 16.35 20.21
C THR A 448 19.65 15.48 18.97
N SER A 449 19.69 16.07 17.77
CA SER A 449 19.96 15.32 16.53
C SER A 449 21.40 14.79 16.43
N LEU A 450 22.32 15.17 17.32
CA LEU A 450 23.68 14.59 17.39
C LEU A 450 23.73 13.30 18.20
N ASN A 451 22.63 12.89 18.83
CA ASN A 451 22.57 11.62 19.54
C ASN A 451 22.58 10.45 18.52
N PRO A 452 23.21 9.31 18.87
CA PRO A 452 23.09 8.08 18.08
C PRO A 452 21.62 7.72 17.86
N TRP A 453 21.30 7.03 16.76
CA TRP A 453 19.92 6.65 16.40
C TRP A 453 19.12 6.07 17.58
N ARG A 454 19.76 5.22 18.38
CA ARG A 454 19.16 4.53 19.54
C ARG A 454 18.78 5.44 20.71
N GLU A 455 19.36 6.64 20.77
CA GLU A 455 19.11 7.65 21.79
C GLU A 455 18.36 8.87 21.20
N LEU A 456 17.99 8.77 19.92
CA LEU A 456 17.33 9.84 19.20
C LEU A 456 15.85 9.93 19.60
N PRO A 457 15.36 11.09 20.06
CA PRO A 457 13.94 11.27 20.37
C PRO A 457 13.05 10.95 19.16
N GLU A 458 11.82 10.48 19.42
CA GLU A 458 10.86 10.12 18.34
C GLU A 458 10.63 11.23 17.30
N PRO A 459 10.47 12.52 17.67
CA PRO A 459 10.32 13.57 16.65
C PRO A 459 11.48 13.64 15.66
N GLU A 460 12.72 13.43 16.13
CA GLU A 460 13.91 13.46 15.28
C GLU A 460 14.06 12.16 14.47
N ARG A 461 13.69 10.99 15.02
CA ARG A 461 13.57 9.74 14.24
C ARG A 461 12.52 9.88 13.14
N LYS A 462 11.35 10.46 13.45
CA LYS A 462 10.29 10.74 12.50
C LYS A 462 10.74 11.69 11.39
N SER A 463 11.53 12.72 11.70
CA SER A 463 12.11 13.60 10.68
C SER A 463 13.00 12.86 9.67
N ASN A 464 13.79 11.88 10.13
CA ASN A 464 14.61 11.04 9.25
C ASN A 464 13.76 10.06 8.42
N ARG A 465 12.71 9.47 9.02
CA ARG A 465 11.73 8.62 8.30
C ARG A 465 11.04 9.38 7.16
N LEU A 466 10.64 10.63 7.40
CA LEU A 466 10.08 11.49 6.35
C LEU A 466 11.07 11.78 5.22
N GLN A 467 12.35 12.00 5.54
CA GLN A 467 13.39 12.21 4.53
C GLN A 467 13.59 10.95 3.66
N ALA A 468 13.51 9.77 4.29
CA ALA A 468 13.55 8.49 3.60
C ALA A 468 12.33 8.30 2.68
N ASP A 469 11.12 8.55 3.19
CA ASP A 469 9.87 8.45 2.42
C ASP A 469 9.84 9.41 1.21
N HIS A 470 10.40 10.61 1.37
CA HIS A 470 10.46 11.64 0.32
C HIS A 470 11.51 11.34 -0.78
N LEU A 471 12.41 10.36 -0.56
CA LEU A 471 13.46 10.04 -1.54
C LEU A 471 12.88 9.68 -2.91
N ALA A 472 11.76 8.95 -2.95
CA ALA A 472 11.13 8.57 -4.22
C ALA A 472 10.65 9.78 -5.03
N ALA A 473 10.04 10.78 -4.38
CA ALA A 473 9.60 12.01 -5.04
C ALA A 473 10.78 12.84 -5.56
N LYS A 474 11.86 12.97 -4.76
CA LYS A 474 13.09 13.66 -5.16
C LYS A 474 13.76 13.02 -6.38
N LEU A 475 13.81 11.69 -6.44
CA LEU A 475 14.40 10.98 -7.56
C LEU A 475 13.50 11.03 -8.81
N ARG A 476 12.17 10.93 -8.68
CA ARG A 476 11.24 11.15 -9.81
C ARG A 476 11.40 12.54 -10.43
N ALA A 477 11.60 13.58 -9.61
CA ALA A 477 11.80 14.94 -10.10
C ALA A 477 13.00 15.08 -11.06
N ILE A 478 14.01 14.22 -10.93
CA ILE A 478 15.18 14.16 -11.82
C ILE A 478 15.20 12.89 -12.69
N ARG A 479 14.05 12.22 -12.86
CA ARG A 479 13.88 11.01 -13.68
C ARG A 479 14.83 9.88 -13.30
N CYS A 480 14.98 9.66 -11.99
CA CYS A 480 15.75 8.58 -11.41
C CYS A 480 14.85 7.71 -10.52
N ARG A 481 15.28 6.47 -10.33
CA ARG A 481 14.70 5.52 -9.38
C ARG A 481 15.80 4.84 -8.56
N TYR A 482 15.40 4.14 -7.51
CA TYR A 482 16.31 3.37 -6.68
C TYR A 482 15.78 1.94 -6.47
N GLY A 483 16.68 1.01 -6.20
CA GLY A 483 16.32 -0.37 -5.90
C GLY A 483 17.54 -1.21 -5.52
N LYS A 484 17.30 -2.44 -5.05
CA LYS A 484 18.38 -3.39 -4.77
C LYS A 484 19.09 -3.77 -6.08
N GLY A 485 20.42 -3.82 -6.05
CA GLY A 485 21.19 -4.21 -7.23
C GLY A 485 22.70 -4.18 -7.03
N LEU A 486 23.42 -4.76 -8.00
CA LEU A 486 24.88 -4.67 -8.05
C LEU A 486 25.32 -3.23 -8.28
N ALA A 487 26.45 -2.86 -7.68
CA ALA A 487 27.01 -1.53 -7.78
C ALA A 487 27.29 -1.16 -9.25
N THR A 488 26.74 -0.02 -9.68
CA THR A 488 27.02 0.61 -10.97
C THR A 488 27.63 1.99 -10.72
N ALA A 489 28.49 2.46 -11.64
CA ALA A 489 29.01 3.82 -11.57
C ALA A 489 27.87 4.82 -11.84
N PHE A 490 27.30 5.39 -10.79
CA PHE A 490 26.28 6.43 -10.87
C PHE A 490 26.77 7.68 -10.13
N ALA A 491 26.59 8.84 -10.75
CA ALA A 491 26.79 10.13 -10.12
C ALA A 491 25.66 11.08 -10.53
N PHE A 492 25.30 11.97 -9.60
CA PHE A 492 24.42 13.10 -9.90
C PHE A 492 25.21 14.19 -10.63
N THR A 493 24.53 14.95 -11.48
CA THR A 493 25.04 16.24 -11.93
C THR A 493 24.91 17.28 -10.80
N PRO A 494 25.70 18.37 -10.81
CA PRO A 494 25.56 19.43 -9.82
C PRO A 494 24.14 20.04 -9.78
N GLU A 495 23.46 20.09 -10.93
CA GLU A 495 22.08 20.58 -11.03
C GLU A 495 21.08 19.62 -10.38
N GLU A 496 21.16 18.32 -10.70
CA GLU A 496 20.34 17.28 -10.08
C GLU A 496 20.49 17.29 -8.54
N ALA A 497 21.73 17.40 -8.05
CA ALA A 497 22.00 17.43 -6.62
C ALA A 497 21.47 18.72 -5.94
N SER A 498 21.56 19.87 -6.61
CA SER A 498 21.01 21.14 -6.14
C SER A 498 19.49 21.11 -5.98
N VAL A 499 18.80 20.51 -6.96
CA VAL A 499 17.34 20.31 -6.93
C VAL A 499 16.92 19.42 -5.77
N ILE A 500 17.57 18.26 -5.61
CA ILE A 500 17.27 17.34 -4.50
C ILE A 500 17.54 18.01 -3.15
N ALA A 501 18.62 18.79 -3.03
CA ALA A 501 18.95 19.50 -1.80
C ALA A 501 17.90 20.57 -1.45
N ARG A 502 17.42 21.34 -2.44
CA ARG A 502 16.31 22.30 -2.28
C ARG A 502 15.02 21.60 -1.84
N MET A 503 14.63 20.53 -2.54
CA MET A 503 13.42 19.77 -2.20
C MET A 503 13.48 19.19 -0.78
N GLU A 504 14.65 18.69 -0.37
CA GLU A 504 14.86 18.21 1.00
C GLU A 504 14.77 19.34 2.02
N HIS A 505 15.35 20.50 1.72
CA HIS A 505 15.26 21.66 2.59
C HIS A 505 13.82 22.14 2.77
N ASP A 506 13.04 22.23 1.68
CA ASP A 506 11.64 22.65 1.75
C ASP A 506 10.79 21.68 2.56
N ARG A 507 11.01 20.37 2.40
CA ARG A 507 10.39 19.31 3.21
C ARG A 507 10.79 19.38 4.68
N TRP A 508 12.09 19.52 4.96
CA TRP A 508 12.60 19.66 6.32
C TRP A 508 12.04 20.90 7.01
N ARG A 509 12.02 22.03 6.30
CA ARG A 509 11.45 23.31 6.77
C ARG A 509 9.97 23.16 7.07
N ALA A 510 9.20 22.50 6.20
CA ALA A 510 7.79 22.25 6.44
C ALA A 510 7.54 21.40 7.68
N ASN A 511 8.33 20.33 7.89
CA ASN A 511 8.25 19.54 9.12
C ASN A 511 8.57 20.39 10.37
N LYS A 512 9.57 21.27 10.30
CA LYS A 512 9.91 22.17 11.41
C LYS A 512 8.81 23.21 11.68
N ILE A 513 8.21 23.82 10.66
CA ILE A 513 7.06 24.72 10.82
C ILE A 513 5.87 23.98 11.42
N TYR A 514 5.59 22.76 10.96
CA TYR A 514 4.54 21.89 11.50
C TYR A 514 4.77 21.57 13.00
N GLU A 515 6.01 21.27 13.39
CA GLU A 515 6.41 21.06 14.78
C GLU A 515 6.40 22.34 15.64
N GLY A 516 6.12 23.51 15.06
CA GLY A 516 6.06 24.80 15.75
C GLY A 516 7.41 25.50 15.88
N TRP A 517 8.39 25.16 15.06
CA TRP A 517 9.66 25.89 15.00
C TRP A 517 9.52 27.22 14.29
N ARG A 518 10.26 28.21 14.78
CA ARG A 518 10.30 29.58 14.26
C ARG A 518 11.70 29.98 13.82
N GLN A 519 11.77 30.93 12.90
CA GLN A 519 13.02 31.53 12.46
C GLN A 519 13.67 32.32 13.61
N GLY A 520 15.00 32.31 13.66
CA GLY A 520 15.80 33.20 14.51
C GLY A 520 17.25 33.25 14.05
N THR A 521 18.13 33.92 14.79
CA THR A 521 19.55 34.04 14.43
C THR A 521 20.38 32.85 14.88
N GLU A 522 19.93 32.13 15.91
CA GLU A 522 20.62 31.00 16.52
C GLU A 522 19.67 29.83 16.74
N ARG A 523 20.21 28.62 16.83
CA ARG A 523 19.41 27.43 17.14
C ARG A 523 19.20 27.32 18.64
N ILE A 524 17.93 27.26 19.06
CA ILE A 524 17.53 27.12 20.46
C ILE A 524 16.46 26.03 20.55
N GLU A 525 16.86 24.81 20.91
CA GLU A 525 16.00 23.62 20.99
C GLU A 525 14.76 23.85 21.86
N GLY A 526 14.96 24.27 23.12
CA GLY A 526 13.87 24.44 24.10
C GLY A 526 12.85 25.51 23.71
N ALA A 527 13.23 26.47 22.85
CA ALA A 527 12.36 27.53 22.35
C ALA A 527 11.91 27.29 20.88
N LYS A 528 12.29 26.15 20.30
CA LYS A 528 12.07 25.76 18.90
C LYS A 528 12.45 26.87 17.92
N VAL A 529 13.64 27.45 18.09
CA VAL A 529 14.18 28.47 17.17
C VAL A 529 15.27 27.85 16.31
N ASN A 530 15.25 28.11 15.00
CA ASN A 530 16.29 27.60 14.10
C ASN A 530 16.61 28.63 12.98
N PRO A 531 17.89 28.95 12.73
CA PRO A 531 18.29 29.90 11.68
C PRO A 531 18.02 29.40 10.26
N PHE A 532 17.98 28.09 10.05
CA PHE A 532 17.73 27.51 8.74
C PHE A 532 16.24 27.44 8.39
N ASN A 533 15.33 27.90 9.27
CA ASN A 533 13.90 27.94 9.00
C ASN A 533 13.51 29.13 8.07
N VAL A 534 14.19 29.24 6.93
CA VAL A 534 14.07 30.27 5.90
C VAL A 534 13.97 29.63 4.51
N PRO A 535 13.42 30.31 3.49
CA PRO A 535 13.46 29.80 2.11
C PRO A 535 14.88 29.45 1.67
N TRP A 536 15.04 28.44 0.81
CA TRP A 536 16.35 27.96 0.33
C TRP A 536 17.25 29.08 -0.18
N ASP A 537 16.70 30.03 -0.94
CA ASP A 537 17.48 31.12 -1.53
C ASP A 537 17.97 32.16 -0.51
N SER A 538 17.47 32.10 0.73
CA SER A 538 17.93 32.93 1.86
C SER A 538 19.04 32.26 2.70
N ILE A 539 19.44 31.02 2.37
CA ILE A 539 20.55 30.34 3.04
C ILE A 539 21.88 30.79 2.41
N ASP A 540 22.88 31.01 3.26
CA ASP A 540 24.23 31.34 2.84
C ASP A 540 24.80 30.30 1.85
N ALA A 541 25.53 30.79 0.84
CA ALA A 541 26.04 29.94 -0.24
C ALA A 541 26.93 28.77 0.23
N PRO A 542 27.84 28.93 1.22
CA PRO A 542 28.64 27.81 1.73
C PRO A 542 27.79 26.70 2.36
N GLU A 543 26.75 27.05 3.12
CA GLU A 543 25.86 26.06 3.72
C GLU A 543 25.05 25.34 2.64
N ARG A 544 24.52 26.06 1.64
CA ARG A 544 23.85 25.42 0.50
C ARG A 544 24.78 24.44 -0.22
N GLN A 545 26.04 24.82 -0.44
CA GLN A 545 27.03 23.97 -1.08
C GLN A 545 27.30 22.68 -0.28
N GLU A 546 27.37 22.77 1.06
CA GLU A 546 27.50 21.58 1.94
C GLU A 546 26.31 20.61 1.76
N GLN A 547 25.08 21.13 1.68
CA GLN A 547 23.89 20.31 1.45
C GLN A 547 23.91 19.63 0.07
N VAL A 548 24.35 20.34 -0.98
CA VAL A 548 24.52 19.76 -2.33
C VAL A 548 25.57 18.64 -2.32
N GLU A 549 26.71 18.85 -1.65
CA GLU A 549 27.76 17.84 -1.51
C GLU A 549 27.33 16.61 -0.69
N ALA A 550 26.42 16.78 0.27
CA ALA A 550 25.78 15.66 0.94
C ALA A 550 24.94 14.81 -0.03
N ILE A 551 24.15 15.44 -0.90
CA ILE A 551 23.37 14.72 -1.93
C ILE A 551 24.29 14.00 -2.93
N MET A 552 25.39 14.60 -3.34
CA MET A 552 26.35 13.97 -4.27
C MET A 552 26.91 12.65 -3.74
N ARG A 553 26.98 12.46 -2.41
CA ARG A 553 27.45 11.23 -1.74
C ARG A 553 26.37 10.19 -1.52
N LEU A 554 25.09 10.56 -1.69
CA LEU A 554 23.95 9.67 -1.46
C LEU A 554 24.03 8.33 -2.21
N PRO A 555 24.43 8.25 -3.50
CA PRO A 555 24.48 6.97 -4.21
C PRO A 555 25.47 5.98 -3.57
N GLU A 556 26.63 6.48 -3.14
CA GLU A 556 27.67 5.69 -2.47
C GLU A 556 27.20 5.21 -1.09
N MET A 557 26.51 6.08 -0.33
CA MET A 557 25.90 5.74 0.95
C MET A 557 24.86 4.62 0.81
N LEU A 558 23.93 4.76 -0.14
CA LEU A 558 22.88 3.76 -0.41
C LEU A 558 23.49 2.41 -0.80
N GLN A 559 24.50 2.40 -1.66
CA GLN A 559 25.13 1.17 -2.12
C GLN A 559 25.89 0.47 -0.99
N ARG A 560 26.67 1.21 -0.19
CA ARG A 560 27.49 0.63 0.89
C ARG A 560 26.67 0.12 2.06
N ARG A 561 25.62 0.86 2.45
CA ARG A 561 24.83 0.56 3.65
C ARG A 561 23.67 -0.39 3.37
N LEU A 562 23.01 -0.25 2.22
CA LEU A 562 21.76 -0.95 1.92
C LEU A 562 21.85 -1.89 0.71
N GLY A 563 22.95 -1.84 -0.07
CA GLY A 563 23.05 -2.57 -1.33
C GLY A 563 22.08 -2.03 -2.39
N TRP A 564 21.66 -0.77 -2.28
CA TRP A 564 20.75 -0.13 -3.22
C TRP A 564 21.53 0.72 -4.21
N ARG A 565 21.11 0.70 -5.47
CA ARG A 565 21.64 1.55 -6.54
C ARG A 565 20.58 2.53 -7.01
N ILE A 566 21.04 3.67 -7.51
CA ILE A 566 20.23 4.64 -8.24
C ILE A 566 20.43 4.42 -9.74
N GLN A 567 19.35 4.50 -10.51
CA GLN A 567 19.36 4.40 -11.96
C GLN A 567 18.56 5.53 -12.59
N ARG A 568 19.03 6.04 -13.72
CA ARG A 568 18.25 6.96 -14.56
C ARG A 568 17.16 6.19 -15.29
N GLU A 569 15.98 6.77 -15.37
CA GLU A 569 14.89 6.26 -16.17
C GLU A 569 15.00 6.80 -17.60
N TYR A 570 14.65 5.96 -18.57
CA TYR A 570 14.67 6.30 -19.98
C TYR A 570 13.35 5.90 -20.62
N TYR A 571 12.60 6.89 -21.06
CA TYR A 571 11.23 6.73 -21.51
C TYR A 571 11.19 6.65 -23.04
N ILE A 572 10.60 5.58 -23.56
CA ILE A 572 10.51 5.27 -24.98
C ILE A 572 9.04 5.40 -25.37
N GLY A 573 8.70 6.46 -26.09
CA GLY A 573 7.34 6.70 -26.55
C GLY A 573 7.02 5.92 -27.82
N VAL A 574 5.80 5.40 -27.94
CA VAL A 574 5.32 4.75 -29.16
C VAL A 574 4.21 5.56 -29.81
N THR A 575 4.27 5.66 -31.13
CA THR A 575 3.16 6.13 -31.97
C THR A 575 3.15 5.34 -33.27
N GLY A 576 1.99 5.05 -33.84
CA GLY A 576 1.93 4.35 -35.11
C GLY A 576 0.55 4.02 -35.63
N HIS A 577 0.53 3.33 -36.76
CA HIS A 577 -0.70 2.98 -37.47
C HIS A 577 -1.48 1.85 -36.79
N ARG A 578 -2.82 1.91 -36.93
CA ARG A 578 -3.77 0.86 -36.51
C ARG A 578 -3.83 -0.29 -37.55
N PRO A 579 -4.43 -1.46 -37.23
CA PRO A 579 -4.37 -2.66 -38.09
C PRO A 579 -4.94 -2.50 -39.51
N HIS A 580 -5.76 -1.48 -39.76
CA HIS A 580 -6.27 -1.19 -41.10
C HIS A 580 -5.19 -0.65 -42.06
N ARG A 581 -4.10 -0.06 -41.54
CA ARG A 581 -2.94 0.41 -42.31
C ARG A 581 -1.65 -0.35 -41.99
N LEU A 582 -1.68 -1.22 -40.99
CA LEU A 582 -0.53 -1.95 -40.49
C LEU A 582 -0.75 -3.46 -40.57
N ASN A 583 0.20 -4.18 -41.17
CA ASN A 583 0.27 -5.64 -41.03
C ASN A 583 1.14 -6.03 -39.82
N VAL A 584 0.53 -6.33 -38.67
CA VAL A 584 1.28 -6.70 -37.46
C VAL A 584 2.04 -8.04 -37.57
N ASP A 585 1.72 -8.86 -38.58
CA ASP A 585 2.39 -10.12 -38.90
C ASP A 585 3.49 -9.98 -39.96
N ASP A 586 3.73 -8.76 -40.45
CA ASP A 586 4.84 -8.50 -41.36
C ASP A 586 6.18 -8.75 -40.66
N GLN A 587 6.95 -9.70 -41.19
CA GLN A 587 8.23 -10.10 -40.64
C GLN A 587 9.29 -9.00 -40.78
N ASP A 588 9.25 -8.19 -41.86
CA ASP A 588 10.20 -7.11 -42.07
C ASP A 588 9.98 -5.98 -41.06
N LEU A 589 8.71 -5.65 -40.78
CA LEU A 589 8.35 -4.72 -39.70
C LEU A 589 8.83 -5.22 -38.34
N ARG A 590 8.53 -6.48 -37.99
CA ARG A 590 8.96 -7.06 -36.70
C ARG A 590 10.49 -7.05 -36.57
N LYS A 591 11.20 -7.36 -37.65
CA LYS A 591 12.66 -7.30 -37.69
C LYS A 591 13.17 -5.87 -37.48
N ALA A 592 12.59 -4.87 -38.17
CA ALA A 592 12.98 -3.48 -38.01
C ALA A 592 12.69 -2.95 -36.58
N LEU A 593 11.58 -3.37 -35.96
CA LEU A 593 11.27 -3.06 -34.57
C LEU A 593 12.25 -3.72 -33.59
N HIS A 594 12.64 -4.97 -33.83
CA HIS A 594 13.68 -5.64 -33.05
C HIS A 594 15.01 -4.91 -33.16
N GLU A 595 15.46 -4.56 -34.36
CA GLU A 595 16.70 -3.80 -34.57
C GLU A 595 16.65 -2.43 -33.86
N ALA A 596 15.48 -1.79 -33.85
CA ALA A 596 15.28 -0.53 -33.15
C ALA A 596 15.38 -0.68 -31.63
N LEU A 597 14.68 -1.65 -31.04
CA LEU A 597 14.69 -1.90 -29.59
C LEU A 597 16.07 -2.41 -29.13
N ASP A 598 16.71 -3.31 -29.88
CA ASP A 598 18.07 -3.81 -29.63
C ASP A 598 19.07 -2.65 -29.54
N ASP A 599 18.99 -1.70 -30.48
CA ASP A 599 19.88 -0.54 -30.49
C ASP A 599 19.65 0.37 -29.28
N ILE A 600 18.40 0.60 -28.86
CA ILE A 600 18.07 1.38 -27.66
C ILE A 600 18.65 0.71 -26.40
N VAL A 601 18.41 -0.59 -26.24
CA VAL A 601 18.93 -1.37 -25.10
C VAL A 601 20.44 -1.35 -25.05
N ARG A 602 21.11 -1.52 -26.20
CA ARG A 602 22.56 -1.47 -26.31
C ARG A 602 23.14 -0.08 -26.02
N LYS A 603 22.44 1.00 -26.38
CA LYS A 603 22.87 2.38 -26.10
C LYS A 603 22.68 2.80 -24.65
N HIS A 604 21.77 2.15 -23.92
CA HIS A 604 21.38 2.54 -22.57
C HIS A 604 21.38 1.37 -21.57
N PRO A 605 22.49 0.63 -21.44
CA PRO A 605 22.56 -0.58 -20.59
C PRO A 605 22.51 -0.28 -19.08
N ASP A 606 22.77 0.96 -18.68
CA ASP A 606 22.79 1.43 -17.29
C ASP A 606 21.47 2.07 -16.84
N LYS A 607 20.58 2.36 -17.80
CA LYS A 607 19.28 3.01 -17.54
C LYS A 607 18.17 1.99 -17.32
N HIS A 608 17.15 2.40 -16.59
CA HIS A 608 15.90 1.68 -16.47
C HIS A 608 14.98 2.08 -17.62
N LEU A 609 14.72 1.15 -18.55
CA LEU A 609 13.97 1.43 -19.77
C LEU A 609 12.46 1.26 -19.54
N ILE A 610 11.70 2.28 -19.90
CA ILE A 610 10.24 2.35 -19.72
C ILE A 610 9.61 2.65 -21.07
N LEU A 611 8.76 1.76 -21.56
CA LEU A 611 7.92 2.02 -22.72
C LEU A 611 6.68 2.81 -22.30
N VAL A 612 6.32 3.83 -23.06
CA VAL A 612 5.09 4.61 -22.87
C VAL A 612 4.19 4.41 -24.09
N SER A 613 3.04 3.77 -23.89
CA SER A 613 2.09 3.49 -24.97
C SER A 613 0.63 3.46 -24.47
N PRO A 614 -0.33 4.05 -25.20
CA PRO A 614 -1.75 3.95 -24.90
C PRO A 614 -2.35 2.56 -25.18
N LEU A 615 -1.56 1.63 -25.72
CA LEU A 615 -1.99 0.26 -26.06
C LEU A 615 -3.16 0.19 -27.06
N ALA A 616 -3.23 1.16 -27.98
CA ALA A 616 -4.18 1.10 -29.10
C ALA A 616 -3.92 -0.14 -29.99
N GLU A 617 -4.92 -0.59 -30.73
CA GLU A 617 -4.71 -1.69 -31.68
C GLU A 617 -3.65 -1.32 -32.73
N GLY A 618 -2.76 -2.26 -33.08
CA GLY A 618 -1.72 -2.06 -34.09
C GLY A 618 -0.32 -1.88 -33.48
N ALA A 619 0.38 -0.83 -33.89
CA ALA A 619 1.78 -0.60 -33.55
C ALA A 619 2.02 -0.55 -32.03
N ASP A 620 1.17 0.15 -31.29
CA ASP A 620 1.25 0.31 -29.84
C ASP A 620 1.36 -1.03 -29.09
N ARG A 621 0.42 -1.95 -29.34
CA ARG A 621 0.44 -3.28 -28.70
C ARG A 621 1.58 -4.16 -29.21
N LEU A 622 1.94 -4.08 -30.50
CA LEU A 622 3.06 -4.84 -31.05
C LEU A 622 4.38 -4.47 -30.36
N VAL A 623 4.68 -3.18 -30.26
CA VAL A 623 5.90 -2.69 -29.61
C VAL A 623 5.87 -2.97 -28.11
N ALA A 624 4.72 -2.78 -27.45
CA ALA A 624 4.56 -3.11 -26.03
C ALA A 624 4.84 -4.58 -25.72
N ARG A 625 4.31 -5.50 -26.53
CA ARG A 625 4.56 -6.93 -26.37
C ARG A 625 6.05 -7.26 -26.54
N MET A 626 6.67 -6.74 -27.60
CA MET A 626 8.10 -6.96 -27.84
C MET A 626 8.97 -6.42 -26.70
N ALA A 627 8.67 -5.22 -26.21
CA ALA A 627 9.40 -4.59 -25.10
C ALA A 627 9.30 -5.39 -23.79
N LEU A 628 8.11 -5.91 -23.46
CA LEU A 628 7.89 -6.73 -22.28
C LEU A 628 8.54 -8.12 -22.42
N GLU A 629 8.28 -8.83 -23.52
CA GLU A 629 8.62 -10.25 -23.68
C GLU A 629 10.09 -10.48 -24.06
N HIS A 630 10.71 -9.59 -24.82
CA HIS A 630 12.07 -9.78 -25.34
C HIS A 630 13.12 -8.91 -24.66
N TYR A 631 12.72 -7.78 -24.08
CA TYR A 631 13.64 -6.78 -23.54
C TYR A 631 13.48 -6.51 -22.05
N ASN A 632 12.46 -7.10 -21.40
CA ASN A 632 12.17 -6.90 -19.98
C ASN A 632 12.11 -5.41 -19.60
N MET A 633 11.53 -4.59 -20.49
CA MET A 633 11.25 -3.18 -20.21
C MET A 633 10.01 -3.05 -19.33
N ASN A 634 9.89 -1.94 -18.59
CA ASN A 634 8.65 -1.61 -17.90
C ASN A 634 7.68 -0.90 -18.86
N LEU A 635 6.38 -0.95 -18.57
CA LEU A 635 5.34 -0.33 -19.39
C LEU A 635 4.54 0.69 -18.57
N HIS A 636 4.41 1.91 -19.09
CA HIS A 636 3.50 2.95 -18.58
C HIS A 636 2.39 3.21 -19.61
N VAL A 637 1.14 3.20 -19.16
CA VAL A 637 -0.04 3.26 -20.03
C VAL A 637 -0.86 4.52 -19.77
N PRO A 638 -0.62 5.62 -20.50
CA PRO A 638 -1.51 6.77 -20.51
C PRO A 638 -2.75 6.46 -21.36
N LEU A 639 -3.93 6.42 -20.75
CA LEU A 639 -5.16 6.18 -21.47
C LEU A 639 -5.66 7.50 -22.10
N PRO A 640 -6.01 7.49 -23.40
CA PRO A 640 -6.56 8.67 -24.06
C PRO A 640 -7.93 9.04 -23.49
N LEU A 641 -8.74 8.02 -23.16
CA LEU A 641 -10.12 8.16 -22.71
C LEU A 641 -10.30 7.48 -21.34
N PRO A 642 -11.34 7.87 -20.58
CA PRO A 642 -11.81 7.08 -19.44
C PRO A 642 -12.02 5.61 -19.84
N TYR A 643 -11.69 4.68 -18.94
CA TYR A 643 -11.76 3.26 -19.23
C TYR A 643 -13.16 2.80 -19.71
N GLU A 644 -14.22 3.42 -19.19
CA GLU A 644 -15.61 3.19 -19.57
C GLU A 644 -15.85 3.39 -21.08
N LEU A 645 -15.16 4.37 -21.69
CA LEU A 645 -15.22 4.61 -23.14
C LEU A 645 -14.16 3.79 -23.88
N TYR A 646 -12.93 3.75 -23.37
CA TYR A 646 -11.82 3.17 -24.11
C TYR A 646 -12.01 1.68 -24.41
N GLN A 647 -12.61 0.93 -23.48
CA GLN A 647 -12.89 -0.49 -23.68
C GLN A 647 -13.86 -0.76 -24.86
N THR A 648 -14.67 0.23 -25.26
CA THR A 648 -15.60 0.11 -26.38
C THR A 648 -14.92 0.25 -27.75
N ASP A 649 -13.64 0.67 -27.77
CA ASP A 649 -12.88 0.89 -29.00
C ASP A 649 -12.30 -0.40 -29.59
N PHE A 650 -12.30 -1.50 -28.83
CA PHE A 650 -11.73 -2.77 -29.26
C PHE A 650 -12.76 -3.59 -30.03
N ALA A 651 -12.45 -3.91 -31.29
CA ALA A 651 -13.39 -4.54 -32.22
C ALA A 651 -13.84 -5.95 -31.80
N THR A 652 -13.04 -6.65 -31.00
CA THR A 652 -13.31 -8.05 -30.59
C THR A 652 -13.03 -8.24 -29.11
N ARG A 653 -13.71 -9.23 -28.52
CA ARG A 653 -13.45 -9.62 -27.13
C ARG A 653 -11.99 -10.03 -26.91
N ALA A 654 -11.40 -10.75 -27.86
CA ALA A 654 -9.99 -11.14 -27.82
C ALA A 654 -9.05 -9.94 -27.79
N SER A 655 -9.35 -8.88 -28.56
CA SER A 655 -8.56 -7.65 -28.50
C SER A 655 -8.68 -6.92 -27.17
N LEU A 656 -9.88 -6.90 -26.57
CA LEU A 656 -10.07 -6.32 -25.24
C LEU A 656 -9.33 -7.13 -24.17
N ASP A 657 -9.38 -8.46 -24.23
CA ASP A 657 -8.67 -9.33 -23.29
C ASP A 657 -7.14 -9.15 -23.43
N GLU A 658 -6.61 -8.99 -24.65
CA GLU A 658 -5.19 -8.66 -24.86
C GLU A 658 -4.82 -7.29 -24.27
N PHE A 659 -5.68 -6.27 -24.44
CA PHE A 659 -5.46 -4.97 -23.80
C PHE A 659 -5.38 -5.10 -22.28
N LYS A 660 -6.33 -5.84 -21.67
CA LYS A 660 -6.36 -6.08 -20.22
C LYS A 660 -5.13 -6.83 -19.73
N GLU A 661 -4.68 -7.83 -20.49
CA GLU A 661 -3.45 -8.58 -20.20
C GLU A 661 -2.21 -7.65 -20.17
N LEU A 662 -2.07 -6.77 -21.17
CA LEU A 662 -0.94 -5.85 -21.26
C LEU A 662 -0.99 -4.76 -20.20
N VAL A 663 -2.16 -4.17 -19.94
CA VAL A 663 -2.36 -3.22 -18.84
C VAL A 663 -2.01 -3.88 -17.51
N GLY A 664 -2.39 -5.14 -17.33
CA GLY A 664 -2.06 -5.84 -16.11
C GLY A 664 -0.57 -6.10 -15.89
N LYS A 665 0.22 -6.13 -16.97
CA LYS A 665 1.68 -6.21 -16.92
C LYS A 665 2.35 -4.85 -16.79
N ALA A 666 1.61 -3.74 -16.86
CA ALA A 666 2.15 -2.39 -16.77
C ALA A 666 2.64 -2.09 -15.34
N GLU A 667 3.72 -1.33 -15.23
CA GLU A 667 4.16 -0.77 -13.94
C GLU A 667 3.21 0.35 -13.48
N SER A 668 2.64 1.08 -14.44
CA SER A 668 1.73 2.19 -14.17
C SER A 668 0.73 2.38 -15.29
N TYR A 669 -0.49 2.76 -14.95
CA TYR A 669 -1.52 3.23 -15.88
C TYR A 669 -2.22 4.45 -15.27
N PHE A 670 -2.74 5.34 -16.12
CA PHE A 670 -3.55 6.48 -15.67
C PHE A 670 -4.36 7.05 -16.83
N GLU A 671 -5.50 7.65 -16.50
CA GLU A 671 -6.30 8.41 -17.46
C GLU A 671 -5.71 9.82 -17.63
N LEU A 672 -5.65 10.30 -18.87
CA LEU A 672 -5.42 11.72 -19.12
C LEU A 672 -6.72 12.52 -18.86
N PRO A 673 -6.62 13.84 -18.60
CA PRO A 673 -7.81 14.66 -18.42
C PRO A 673 -8.68 14.63 -19.68
N THR A 674 -9.99 14.54 -19.47
CA THR A 674 -11.05 14.65 -20.49
C THR A 674 -11.20 16.10 -20.96
N ALA A 675 -10.11 16.69 -21.42
CA ALA A 675 -9.99 18.13 -21.67
C ALA A 675 -10.92 18.65 -22.78
N PHE A 676 -11.35 17.77 -23.69
CA PHE A 676 -12.11 18.14 -24.87
C PHE A 676 -13.57 17.69 -24.84
N GLY A 677 -14.08 17.16 -23.72
CA GLY A 677 -15.48 16.75 -23.66
C GLY A 677 -15.85 15.99 -22.39
N THR A 678 -17.10 15.54 -22.36
CA THR A 678 -17.66 14.67 -21.32
C THR A 678 -17.71 13.23 -21.83
N ILE A 679 -18.09 12.29 -20.97
CA ILE A 679 -18.32 10.91 -21.37
C ILE A 679 -19.35 10.79 -22.53
N GLU A 680 -20.35 11.67 -22.57
CA GLU A 680 -21.35 11.70 -23.63
C GLU A 680 -20.78 12.25 -24.94
N THR A 681 -20.08 13.40 -24.88
CA THR A 681 -19.56 14.03 -26.11
C THR A 681 -18.35 13.30 -26.68
N LEU A 682 -17.62 12.54 -25.87
CA LEU A 682 -16.47 11.74 -26.30
C LEU A 682 -16.85 10.31 -26.72
N ALA A 683 -18.12 9.89 -26.53
CA ALA A 683 -18.57 8.58 -26.95
C ALA A 683 -18.51 8.41 -28.48
N SER A 684 -18.27 7.17 -28.92
CA SER A 684 -18.33 6.81 -30.33
C SER A 684 -19.76 6.94 -30.86
N HIS A 685 -19.93 7.52 -32.05
CA HIS A 685 -21.25 7.62 -32.68
C HIS A 685 -21.72 6.24 -33.17
N VAL A 686 -23.00 5.93 -32.95
CA VAL A 686 -23.61 4.64 -33.32
C VAL A 686 -23.60 4.40 -34.84
N ASP A 687 -23.67 5.48 -35.61
CA ASP A 687 -23.61 5.44 -37.08
C ASP A 687 -22.18 5.33 -37.64
N GLY A 688 -21.17 5.29 -36.76
CA GLY A 688 -19.75 5.18 -37.13
C GLY A 688 -19.15 6.47 -37.68
N THR A 689 -19.86 7.61 -37.60
CA THR A 689 -19.30 8.89 -38.03
C THR A 689 -18.11 9.31 -37.14
N PRO A 690 -17.07 9.97 -37.71
CA PRO A 690 -15.93 10.44 -36.91
C PRO A 690 -16.38 11.46 -35.87
N ASN A 691 -15.92 11.30 -34.64
CA ASN A 691 -16.14 12.24 -33.54
C ASN A 691 -14.90 13.17 -33.39
N PRO A 692 -14.99 14.47 -33.73
CA PRO A 692 -13.84 15.39 -33.67
C PRO A 692 -13.28 15.59 -32.26
N ASP A 693 -14.12 15.74 -31.24
CA ASP A 693 -13.68 15.94 -29.85
C ASP A 693 -12.93 14.72 -29.33
N ARG A 694 -13.44 13.54 -29.69
CA ARG A 694 -12.75 12.27 -29.42
C ARG A 694 -11.39 12.20 -30.13
N ASN A 695 -11.27 12.67 -31.37
CA ASN A 695 -9.97 12.72 -32.07
C ASN A 695 -8.98 13.68 -31.38
N ARG A 696 -9.45 14.84 -30.89
CA ARG A 696 -8.63 15.76 -30.08
C ARG A 696 -8.15 15.09 -28.79
N GLN A 697 -9.00 14.28 -28.17
CA GLN A 697 -8.62 13.51 -26.99
C GLN A 697 -7.52 12.47 -27.29
N TYR A 698 -7.57 11.79 -28.43
CA TYR A 698 -6.46 10.94 -28.90
C TYR A 698 -5.20 11.74 -29.25
N ALA A 699 -5.36 12.96 -29.76
CA ALA A 699 -4.24 13.85 -30.01
C ALA A 699 -3.53 14.24 -28.69
N LEU A 700 -4.28 14.41 -27.59
CA LEU A 700 -3.72 14.71 -26.28
C LEU A 700 -2.74 13.64 -25.79
N VAL A 701 -3.07 12.35 -25.95
CA VAL A 701 -2.14 11.29 -25.54
C VAL A 701 -0.88 11.27 -26.41
N GLY A 702 -1.00 11.52 -27.71
CA GLY A 702 0.14 11.66 -28.60
C GLY A 702 1.05 12.83 -28.20
N ALA A 703 0.46 13.99 -27.89
CA ALA A 703 1.19 15.16 -27.39
C ALA A 703 1.83 14.91 -26.02
N TYR A 704 1.15 14.19 -25.12
CA TYR A 704 1.70 13.80 -23.83
C TYR A 704 2.96 12.93 -24.00
N ILE A 705 2.89 11.90 -24.85
CA ILE A 705 4.03 11.01 -25.12
C ILE A 705 5.18 11.79 -25.77
N ALA A 706 4.88 12.63 -26.76
CA ALA A 706 5.87 13.46 -27.46
C ALA A 706 6.63 14.41 -26.51
N GLN A 707 5.97 14.90 -25.46
CA GLN A 707 6.57 15.81 -24.47
C GLN A 707 7.31 15.08 -23.34
N THR A 708 6.99 13.81 -23.07
CA THR A 708 7.50 13.09 -21.89
C THR A 708 8.61 12.09 -22.21
N CYS A 709 8.64 11.51 -23.41
CA CYS A 709 9.64 10.50 -23.77
C CYS A 709 11.03 11.10 -24.08
N ASP A 710 12.09 10.30 -23.86
CA ASP A 710 13.46 10.62 -24.26
C ASP A 710 13.73 10.25 -25.72
N GLU A 711 13.16 9.14 -26.18
CA GLU A 711 13.19 8.68 -27.57
C GLU A 711 11.78 8.22 -27.98
N MET A 712 11.44 8.40 -29.26
CA MET A 712 10.13 8.02 -29.79
C MET A 712 10.33 7.04 -30.95
N ILE A 713 9.60 5.93 -30.94
CA ILE A 713 9.47 5.00 -32.05
C ILE A 713 8.17 5.33 -32.79
N ALA A 714 8.30 5.69 -34.07
CA ALA A 714 7.17 6.00 -34.93
C ALA A 714 7.02 4.93 -36.01
N VAL A 715 5.99 4.11 -35.93
CA VAL A 715 5.68 3.08 -36.94
C VAL A 715 4.80 3.73 -38.02
N TYR A 716 5.42 4.15 -39.12
CA TYR A 716 4.83 5.12 -40.04
C TYR A 716 5.16 4.85 -41.52
N ASP A 717 4.18 5.01 -42.39
CA ASP A 717 4.26 4.79 -43.85
C ASP A 717 4.77 6.01 -44.63
N GLY A 718 5.02 7.15 -43.95
CA GLY A 718 5.45 8.38 -44.61
C GLY A 718 4.32 9.19 -45.27
N GLY A 719 3.06 8.86 -44.99
CA GLY A 719 1.90 9.61 -45.50
C GLY A 719 1.87 11.09 -45.07
N GLY A 720 0.92 11.87 -45.57
CA GLY A 720 0.65 13.23 -45.05
C GLY A 720 -0.17 13.21 -43.76
N VAL A 721 -0.23 14.35 -43.07
CA VAL A 721 -1.13 14.57 -41.92
C VAL A 721 -2.58 14.36 -42.36
N ASN A 722 -3.23 13.30 -41.87
CA ASN A 722 -4.63 12.97 -42.16
C ASN A 722 -5.46 13.09 -40.87
N GLY A 723 -5.87 14.33 -40.54
CA GLY A 723 -6.67 14.65 -39.36
C GLY A 723 -5.84 14.92 -38.10
N THR A 724 -6.42 15.69 -37.17
CA THR A 724 -5.78 16.10 -35.91
C THR A 724 -5.38 14.90 -35.05
N GLY A 725 -4.11 14.83 -34.65
CA GLY A 725 -3.59 13.80 -33.77
C GLY A 725 -3.17 12.51 -34.46
N GLY A 726 -3.04 12.53 -35.80
CA GLY A 726 -2.47 11.41 -36.54
C GLY A 726 -0.98 11.21 -36.23
N THR A 727 -0.42 10.04 -36.60
CA THR A 727 1.00 9.72 -36.38
C THR A 727 1.94 10.80 -36.94
N GLY A 728 1.61 11.40 -38.09
CA GLY A 728 2.35 12.53 -38.67
C GLY A 728 2.38 13.78 -37.78
N ASP A 729 1.23 14.18 -37.21
CA ASP A 729 1.17 15.32 -36.27
C ASP A 729 2.05 15.07 -35.05
N ILE A 730 2.03 13.85 -34.51
CA ILE A 730 2.81 13.51 -33.31
C ILE A 730 4.32 13.56 -33.62
N ILE A 731 4.74 13.08 -34.79
CA ILE A 731 6.12 13.18 -35.29
C ILE A 731 6.55 14.65 -35.38
N ASP A 732 5.70 15.51 -35.93
CA ASP A 732 5.97 16.93 -36.09
C ASP A 732 6.02 17.62 -34.72
N TRP A 733 5.06 17.36 -33.83
CA TRP A 733 4.99 17.91 -32.47
C TRP A 733 6.18 17.50 -31.61
N ARG A 734 6.74 16.31 -31.84
CA ARG A 734 7.98 15.92 -31.16
C ARG A 734 9.12 16.90 -31.48
N GLN A 735 9.16 17.46 -32.68
CA GLN A 735 10.23 18.38 -33.09
C GLN A 735 9.87 19.85 -32.81
N SER A 736 8.64 20.26 -33.10
CA SER A 736 8.20 21.67 -32.98
C SER A 736 7.60 22.03 -31.63
N GLY A 737 7.28 21.03 -30.81
CA GLY A 737 6.35 21.15 -29.68
C GLY A 737 4.89 21.12 -30.16
N PRO A 738 3.96 20.64 -29.31
CA PRO A 738 2.54 20.61 -29.65
C PRO A 738 1.88 21.99 -29.53
N PRO A 739 0.69 22.18 -30.14
CA PRO A 739 -0.12 23.38 -29.97
C PRO A 739 -0.45 23.69 -28.50
N PRO A 740 -0.75 24.96 -28.15
CA PRO A 740 -1.01 25.36 -26.76
C PRO A 740 -2.07 24.53 -26.03
N GLU A 741 -3.13 24.11 -26.74
CA GLU A 741 -4.22 23.31 -26.15
C GLU A 741 -3.82 21.86 -25.77
N TYR A 742 -2.67 21.37 -26.24
CA TYR A 742 -2.11 20.05 -25.88
C TYR A 742 -0.80 20.16 -25.10
N ARG A 743 -0.40 21.38 -24.74
CA ARG A 743 0.86 21.60 -24.02
C ARG A 743 0.70 21.19 -22.56
N ASN A 744 1.66 20.42 -22.07
CA ASN A 744 1.73 20.07 -20.67
C ASN A 744 2.50 21.16 -19.90
N GLU A 745 1.78 21.87 -19.04
CA GLU A 745 2.31 22.99 -18.24
C GLU A 745 2.88 22.56 -16.89
N ALA A 746 2.82 21.26 -16.56
CA ALA A 746 3.35 20.75 -15.30
C ALA A 746 4.89 20.84 -15.25
N ASP A 747 5.40 21.11 -14.05
CA ASP A 747 6.80 21.36 -13.73
C ASP A 747 7.27 20.53 -12.51
N PHE A 748 6.79 19.29 -12.37
CA PHE A 748 7.15 18.39 -11.27
C PHE A 748 8.43 17.58 -11.51
N ALA A 749 8.88 17.46 -12.77
CA ALA A 749 10.08 16.72 -13.14
C ALA A 749 10.88 17.39 -14.28
N PHE A 750 12.15 17.00 -14.41
CA PHE A 750 13.01 17.42 -15.52
C PHE A 750 12.40 17.04 -16.86
N ARG A 751 12.40 17.99 -17.80
CA ARG A 751 11.94 17.72 -19.16
C ARG A 751 12.98 16.85 -19.89
N PRO A 752 12.54 15.89 -20.73
CA PRO A 752 13.46 15.10 -21.53
C PRO A 752 14.25 15.99 -22.49
N THR A 753 15.43 15.52 -22.88
CA THR A 753 16.06 16.06 -24.08
C THR A 753 15.28 15.58 -25.30
N ILE A 754 14.80 16.52 -26.13
CA ILE A 754 14.02 16.19 -27.32
C ILE A 754 14.95 15.70 -28.43
N SER A 755 14.73 14.46 -28.85
CA SER A 755 15.37 13.82 -30.00
C SER A 755 14.36 13.61 -31.14
N PRO A 756 14.80 13.64 -32.42
CA PRO A 756 13.94 13.28 -33.55
C PRO A 756 13.38 11.86 -33.40
N PRO A 757 12.13 11.62 -33.83
CA PRO A 757 11.53 10.29 -33.75
C PRO A 757 12.26 9.31 -34.67
N ARG A 758 12.47 8.08 -34.18
CA ARG A 758 12.96 6.95 -34.94
C ARG A 758 11.81 6.38 -35.77
N VAL A 759 11.80 6.70 -37.06
CA VAL A 759 10.77 6.21 -37.99
C VAL A 759 11.10 4.79 -38.44
N VAL A 760 10.19 3.87 -38.15
CA VAL A 760 10.18 2.49 -38.68
C VAL A 760 9.19 2.46 -39.82
N GLN A 761 9.70 2.35 -41.05
CA GLN A 761 8.86 2.36 -42.24
C GLN A 761 8.02 1.09 -42.34
N VAL A 762 6.77 1.27 -42.76
CA VAL A 762 5.84 0.18 -43.03
C VAL A 762 5.36 0.25 -44.47
N THR A 763 5.24 -0.91 -45.10
CA THR A 763 4.61 -1.03 -46.41
C THR A 763 3.11 -0.80 -46.23
N PRO A 764 2.49 0.17 -46.92
CA PRO A 764 1.04 0.37 -46.85
C PRO A 764 0.30 -0.91 -47.22
N ARG A 765 -0.76 -1.24 -46.47
CA ARG A 765 -1.67 -2.35 -46.79
C ARG A 765 -2.54 -2.06 -48.01
#